data_AF-A0A183MPI6-F1
#
_entry.id   AF-A0A183MPI6-F1
#
_cell.length_a   1.000
_cell.length_b   1.000
_cell.length_c   1.000
_cell.angle_alpha   90.00
_cell.angle_beta   90.00
_cell.angle_gamma   90.00
#
_symmetry.space_group_name_H-M   'P 1'
#
loop_
_entity.id
_entity.type
_entity.pdbx_description
1 polymer ?
#
loop_
_entity_poly.entity_id
_entity_poly.type
_entity_poly.pdbx_seq_one_letter_code
_entity_poly.pdbx_strand_id
1 'polypeptide(L)'
;MNNDYLEENLGGLRKCLMQKILELNFHSTSHIPNPAVTKLYESLVCLYFKTPKLWSHPLRWIIEVLIHADSLYASTSNLSIADEEIQHCLTNPTFSKQIKGNILHLLSLISEEFTTAQLTHSVKCIVKESILSDEILVRNILKQFITDVNQEEICSLTIHTSSIWMSNFVTNNCHSSVVSYLDIVHMIYNSMQYSENLYLTGINALINIYESDGVGLNSDRDAGFLLDFHVSELTKFKYTLQHLVELHSINLQNGVQWDEFKGYEALNKTVLLLSILSEKQMDYLIHRLSNSCINTTNQSIHDLFDMFLLTFSLTGHYPYDEDISDIALQIWLNIHEASISTTAYTVGNVHNEDAKLSEDTIKRIHMEFCQRAFIKSHYPKDLNQYHTIWNQEDRDRWLKFRQEISNCFLSVFRYLNLHDWFLQATNQLQSTIYNCTNEELLANWQESEALLFILSSISEHVIYENESGIIPLLNFAQLISNIIMNFIIKLQQSITYFIHSNNNVVHLQQPHIFLLYHTILLCIENYSPIILSMDSLSEIDLIQFILNSLLSTCIPIENDQYDLMELCHISLRILQIILKSKLSSSNVLVNMITNTLENFLNQTKPIDQTSNNLISYCIGMLLRLSKEENRKHTISLFQNILYSRLETFRLLCTTTTQDDVILKSIQYYIEWLLNDQCRHMNEHLSLLQLVTNLFSNIFDKINILLINQVQRIDDNNDVLFGKCIGYTKEERINHPISPILMSFIAQSITEEIEISSRFVRQFINFKFHEEKENQQKQTIFNLLHDTHLSFKLFISLAFSGISVPEWSTVESCIQLACDLLTILTHENKTIDSLIILDDKLLFEINVCLLLILSKGVPPPQRLIIKYAELYCSLAKLFPYKQFVLLSFITGNIHTINQEYKLKLIQIPHCNILIEIITDCLCYTSLAERAHFVTIVTKPFVSLNKVTSSITTFMRLLSPPPPPLQKLEKL
;
A
#
# COMPACT_ATOMS: atom_id res chain seq x y z
N MET A 1 -70.10 1.83 27.31
CA MET A 1 -69.61 1.73 28.69
C MET A 1 -69.46 3.16 29.21
N ASN A 2 -69.94 3.47 30.42
CA ASN A 2 -69.98 4.84 30.95
C ASN A 2 -68.57 5.44 31.02
N ASN A 3 -68.29 6.45 30.20
CA ASN A 3 -67.04 7.20 30.23
C ASN A 3 -66.78 7.80 31.62
N ASP A 4 -67.84 8.21 32.32
CA ASP A 4 -67.78 8.82 33.66
C ASP A 4 -67.21 7.86 34.73
N TYR A 5 -67.52 6.56 34.66
CA TYR A 5 -67.01 5.56 35.62
C TYR A 5 -65.55 5.18 35.35
N LEU A 6 -65.12 5.25 34.09
CA LEU A 6 -63.72 5.10 33.69
C LEU A 6 -62.90 6.32 34.09
N GLU A 7 -63.46 7.53 33.95
CA GLU A 7 -62.82 8.79 34.34
C GLU A 7 -62.59 8.88 35.86
N GLU A 8 -63.54 8.49 36.70
CA GLU A 8 -63.38 8.47 38.16
C GLU A 8 -62.26 7.53 38.62
N ASN A 9 -62.20 6.30 38.09
CA ASN A 9 -61.17 5.32 38.44
C ASN A 9 -59.78 5.73 37.93
N LEU A 10 -59.70 6.32 36.71
CA LEU A 10 -58.46 6.87 36.17
C LEU A 10 -58.00 8.10 36.97
N GLY A 11 -58.93 8.94 37.43
CA GLY A 11 -58.65 10.09 38.29
C GLY A 11 -58.00 9.72 39.62
N GLY A 12 -58.44 8.63 40.25
CA GLY A 12 -57.81 8.08 41.46
C GLY A 12 -56.38 7.59 41.23
N LEU A 13 -56.14 6.92 40.10
CA LEU A 13 -54.80 6.43 39.72
C LEU A 13 -53.83 7.58 39.41
N ARG A 14 -54.28 8.62 38.69
CA ARG A 14 -53.49 9.85 38.40
C ARG A 14 -53.00 10.52 39.69
N LYS A 15 -53.91 10.71 40.66
CA LYS A 15 -53.59 11.31 41.97
C LYS A 15 -52.61 10.45 42.77
N CYS A 16 -52.79 9.13 42.77
CA CYS A 16 -51.90 8.20 43.46
C CYS A 16 -50.47 8.25 42.89
N LEU A 17 -50.33 8.23 41.56
CA LEU A 17 -49.02 8.35 40.89
C LEU A 17 -48.34 9.68 41.23
N MET A 18 -49.07 10.81 41.14
CA MET A 18 -48.52 12.12 41.50
C MET A 18 -48.13 12.22 42.97
N GLN A 19 -48.93 11.68 43.88
CA GLN A 19 -48.58 11.66 45.30
C GLN A 19 -47.27 10.88 45.54
N LYS A 20 -47.08 9.74 44.87
CA LYS A 20 -45.84 8.96 44.97
C LYS A 20 -44.64 9.68 44.37
N ILE A 21 -44.82 10.40 43.26
CA ILE A 21 -43.79 11.26 42.68
C ILE A 21 -43.37 12.34 43.66
N LEU A 22 -44.32 13.03 44.30
CA LEU A 22 -44.04 14.07 45.29
C LEU A 22 -43.33 13.50 46.53
N GLU A 23 -43.81 12.39 47.10
CA GLU A 23 -43.20 11.71 48.26
C GLU A 23 -41.72 11.37 48.02
N LEU A 24 -41.37 10.89 46.83
CA LEU A 24 -39.99 10.52 46.49
C LEU A 24 -39.11 11.74 46.17
N ASN A 25 -39.71 12.85 45.73
CA ASN A 25 -39.01 14.09 45.44
C ASN A 25 -38.66 14.90 46.70
N PHE A 26 -39.43 14.83 47.80
CA PHE A 26 -39.17 15.60 49.03
C PHE A 26 -37.79 15.38 49.68
N HIS A 27 -37.03 14.36 49.27
CA HIS A 27 -35.74 14.00 49.85
C HIS A 27 -34.51 14.32 48.98
N SER A 28 -34.67 14.83 47.76
CA SER A 28 -33.55 15.08 46.84
C SER A 28 -33.31 16.57 46.59
N THR A 29 -32.07 17.04 46.73
CA THR A 29 -31.66 18.41 46.34
C THR A 29 -31.17 18.51 44.89
N SER A 30 -31.16 17.40 44.14
CA SER A 30 -30.71 17.34 42.76
C SER A 30 -31.78 17.85 41.79
N HIS A 31 -31.36 18.51 40.71
CA HIS A 31 -32.24 18.88 39.61
C HIS A 31 -32.59 17.69 38.70
N ILE A 32 -31.81 16.60 38.79
CA ILE A 32 -32.07 15.35 38.08
C ILE A 32 -33.02 14.49 38.93
N PRO A 33 -34.15 14.02 38.37
CA PRO A 33 -35.07 13.13 39.06
C PRO A 33 -34.44 11.75 39.31
N ASN A 34 -34.83 11.14 40.43
CA ASN A 34 -34.45 9.77 40.77
C ASN A 34 -34.96 8.77 39.70
N PRO A 35 -34.21 7.71 39.32
CA PRO A 35 -34.69 6.69 38.39
C PRO A 35 -36.08 6.11 38.72
N ALA A 36 -36.42 5.99 40.01
CA ALA A 36 -37.75 5.56 40.45
C ALA A 36 -38.84 6.60 40.10
N VAL A 37 -38.52 7.89 40.20
CA VAL A 37 -39.40 9.00 39.81
C VAL A 37 -39.56 9.04 38.28
N THR A 38 -38.49 8.82 37.52
CA THR A 38 -38.55 8.66 36.05
C THR A 38 -39.52 7.54 35.65
N LYS A 39 -39.47 6.36 36.29
CA LYS A 39 -40.43 5.27 36.02
C LYS A 39 -41.88 5.60 36.36
N LEU A 40 -42.10 6.41 37.40
CA LEU A 40 -43.44 6.89 37.72
C LEU A 40 -43.93 7.93 36.69
N TYR A 41 -43.06 8.80 36.20
CA TYR A 41 -43.38 9.69 35.09
C TYR A 41 -43.67 8.93 33.80
N GLU A 42 -42.86 7.95 33.41
CA GLU A 42 -43.15 7.05 32.27
C GLU A 42 -44.53 6.39 32.40
N SER A 43 -44.86 5.90 33.60
CA SER A 43 -46.17 5.28 33.88
C SER A 43 -47.32 6.27 33.73
N LEU A 44 -47.12 7.52 34.15
CA LEU A 44 -48.08 8.61 34.01
C LEU A 44 -48.26 9.02 32.54
N VAL A 45 -47.18 9.08 31.77
CA VAL A 45 -47.19 9.37 30.31
C VAL A 45 -47.86 8.24 29.53
N CYS A 46 -47.60 6.98 29.88
CA CYS A 46 -48.28 5.83 29.28
C CYS A 46 -49.81 5.88 29.53
N LEU A 47 -50.21 6.26 30.74
CA LEU A 47 -51.62 6.45 31.09
C LEU A 47 -52.24 7.61 30.29
N TYR A 48 -51.49 8.71 30.12
CA TYR A 48 -51.90 9.82 29.27
C TYR A 48 -52.15 9.37 27.83
N PHE A 49 -51.20 8.69 27.18
CA PHE A 49 -51.33 8.24 25.79
C PHE A 49 -52.44 7.22 25.56
N LYS A 50 -52.78 6.42 26.56
CA LYS A 50 -53.89 5.46 26.51
C LYS A 50 -55.26 6.11 26.75
N THR A 51 -55.32 7.35 27.25
CA THR A 51 -56.57 8.02 27.63
C THR A 51 -56.74 9.47 27.10
N PRO A 52 -56.37 9.78 25.84
CA PRO A 52 -56.25 11.17 25.37
C PRO A 52 -57.58 11.94 25.29
N LYS A 53 -58.74 11.26 25.27
CA LYS A 53 -60.07 11.89 25.26
C LYS A 53 -60.71 12.03 26.65
N LEU A 54 -60.10 11.43 27.68
CA LEU A 54 -60.62 11.36 29.06
C LEU A 54 -59.79 12.21 30.03
N TRP A 55 -58.86 13.02 29.53
CA TRP A 55 -58.04 13.92 30.33
C TRP A 55 -57.82 15.23 29.58
N SER A 56 -58.61 16.25 29.91
CA SER A 56 -58.42 17.60 29.39
C SER A 56 -57.22 18.26 30.06
N HIS A 57 -56.32 18.86 29.28
CA HIS A 57 -55.12 19.59 29.73
C HIS A 57 -54.25 18.86 30.78
N PRO A 58 -53.75 17.65 30.44
CA PRO A 58 -53.00 16.81 31.36
C PRO A 58 -51.66 17.43 31.79
N LEU A 59 -50.97 18.09 30.88
CA LEU A 59 -49.70 18.76 31.16
C LEU A 59 -49.90 19.90 32.16
N ARG A 60 -50.91 20.75 31.91
CA ARG A 60 -51.28 21.84 32.81
C ARG A 60 -51.53 21.34 34.23
N TRP A 61 -52.33 20.29 34.38
CA TRP A 61 -52.65 19.73 35.70
C TRP A 61 -51.41 19.22 36.44
N ILE A 62 -50.50 18.53 35.75
CA ILE A 62 -49.28 18.02 36.39
C ILE A 62 -48.38 19.19 36.84
N ILE A 63 -48.25 20.22 36.01
CA ILE A 63 -47.44 21.41 36.31
C ILE A 63 -48.01 22.18 37.51
N GLU A 64 -49.32 22.40 37.57
CA GLU A 64 -49.99 23.04 38.70
C GLU A 64 -49.73 22.27 40.02
N VAL A 65 -49.83 20.94 39.99
CA VAL A 65 -49.53 20.08 41.15
C VAL A 65 -48.07 20.20 41.60
N LEU A 66 -47.13 20.27 40.65
CA LEU A 66 -45.71 20.44 40.96
C LEU A 66 -45.40 21.83 41.54
N ILE A 67 -46.03 22.89 41.03
CA ILE A 67 -45.87 24.26 41.56
C ILE A 67 -46.43 24.37 42.98
N HIS A 68 -47.61 23.80 43.24
CA HIS A 68 -48.21 23.79 44.58
C HIS A 68 -47.43 22.98 45.61
N ALA A 69 -46.65 21.98 45.16
CA ALA A 69 -45.78 21.22 46.03
C ALA A 69 -44.54 22.02 46.49
N ASP A 70 -44.21 23.14 45.85
CA ASP A 70 -43.17 24.04 46.34
C ASP A 70 -43.68 24.77 47.61
N SER A 71 -42.97 24.59 48.71
CA SER A 71 -43.38 25.00 50.06
C SER A 71 -43.68 26.51 50.22
N LEU A 72 -43.19 27.35 49.30
CA LEU A 72 -43.42 28.79 49.25
C LEU A 72 -44.82 29.17 48.71
N TYR A 73 -45.49 28.26 47.98
CA TYR A 73 -46.74 28.54 47.24
C TYR A 73 -47.93 27.68 47.70
N ALA A 74 -47.74 26.86 48.74
CA ALA A 74 -48.73 25.93 49.27
C ALA A 74 -49.92 26.59 50.02
N SER A 75 -50.02 27.93 50.07
CA SER A 75 -51.00 28.63 50.93
C SER A 75 -52.28 29.13 50.26
N THR A 76 -52.54 28.83 48.97
CA THR A 76 -53.82 29.19 48.33
C THR A 76 -54.54 27.97 47.78
N SER A 77 -55.44 27.43 48.60
CA SER A 77 -56.40 26.41 48.20
C SER A 77 -57.48 27.01 47.30
N ASN A 78 -57.33 26.93 45.99
CA ASN A 78 -58.41 26.74 45.02
C ASN A 78 -57.83 26.37 43.64
N LEU A 79 -58.45 25.36 43.00
CA LEU A 79 -58.05 24.80 41.71
C LEU A 79 -58.18 25.82 40.56
N SER A 80 -57.28 25.68 39.59
CA SER A 80 -56.97 26.54 38.44
C SER A 80 -56.16 27.79 38.80
N ILE A 81 -54.85 27.68 38.69
CA ILE A 81 -53.92 28.82 38.69
C ILE A 81 -54.05 29.49 37.31
N ALA A 82 -54.14 30.83 37.26
CA ALA A 82 -54.12 31.54 35.98
C ALA A 82 -52.73 31.43 35.30
N ASP A 83 -52.66 31.52 33.97
CA ASP A 83 -51.37 31.43 33.25
C ASP A 83 -50.37 32.50 33.72
N GLU A 84 -50.85 33.68 34.05
CA GLU A 84 -50.05 34.80 34.60
C GLU A 84 -49.47 34.47 35.98
N GLU A 85 -50.22 33.75 36.82
CA GLU A 85 -49.79 33.34 38.17
C GLU A 85 -48.79 32.17 38.10
N ILE A 86 -48.99 31.21 37.19
CA ILE A 86 -48.01 30.16 36.89
C ILE A 86 -46.70 30.81 36.45
N GLN A 87 -46.78 31.77 35.53
CA GLN A 87 -45.59 32.48 35.03
C GLN A 87 -44.88 33.26 36.13
N HIS A 88 -45.61 33.95 37.01
CA HIS A 88 -45.04 34.65 38.18
C HIS A 88 -44.37 33.70 39.18
N CYS A 89 -44.87 32.48 39.37
CA CYS A 89 -44.21 31.49 40.23
C CYS A 89 -42.89 31.00 39.62
N LEU A 90 -42.88 30.77 38.32
CA LEU A 90 -41.73 30.25 37.58
C LEU A 90 -40.61 31.30 37.37
N THR A 91 -40.94 32.59 37.37
CA THR A 91 -39.97 33.69 37.30
C THR A 91 -39.28 33.98 38.63
N ASN A 92 -39.79 33.45 39.75
CA ASN A 92 -39.23 33.72 41.06
C ASN A 92 -37.85 33.04 41.23
N PRO A 93 -36.76 33.79 41.53
CA PRO A 93 -35.43 33.21 41.73
C PRO A 93 -35.37 32.23 42.92
N THR A 94 -36.32 32.28 43.86
CA THR A 94 -36.40 31.34 44.99
C THR A 94 -37.16 30.04 44.65
N PHE A 95 -37.70 29.90 43.44
CA PHE A 95 -38.41 28.70 43.01
C PHE A 95 -37.46 27.50 42.94
N SER A 96 -37.89 26.34 43.44
CA SER A 96 -37.01 25.18 43.61
C SER A 96 -36.40 24.71 42.29
N LYS A 97 -35.06 24.67 42.24
CA LYS A 97 -34.28 24.12 41.10
C LYS A 97 -34.67 22.68 40.77
N GLN A 98 -35.04 21.89 41.78
CA GLN A 98 -35.52 20.52 41.62
C GLN A 98 -36.85 20.46 40.86
N ILE A 99 -37.79 21.36 41.18
CA ILE A 99 -39.11 21.37 40.53
C ILE A 99 -38.97 21.82 39.08
N LYS A 100 -38.11 22.80 38.79
CA LYS A 100 -37.76 23.16 37.39
C LYS A 100 -37.23 21.95 36.62
N GLY A 101 -36.30 21.19 37.21
CA GLY A 101 -35.74 19.96 36.62
C GLY A 101 -36.79 18.87 36.38
N ASN A 102 -37.71 18.66 37.32
CA ASN A 102 -38.81 17.69 37.18
C ASN A 102 -39.79 18.05 36.06
N ILE A 103 -40.13 19.34 35.93
CA ILE A 103 -40.99 19.82 34.83
C ILE A 103 -40.31 19.56 33.48
N LEU A 104 -39.02 19.89 33.35
CA LEU A 104 -38.26 19.67 32.12
C LEU A 104 -38.13 18.19 31.77
N HIS A 105 -37.84 17.34 32.76
CA HIS A 105 -37.77 15.89 32.56
C HIS A 105 -39.10 15.28 32.12
N LEU A 106 -40.23 15.75 32.66
CA LEU A 106 -41.54 15.32 32.20
C LEU A 106 -41.77 15.69 30.74
N LEU A 107 -41.41 16.90 30.32
CA LEU A 107 -41.56 17.36 28.94
C LEU A 107 -40.66 16.57 27.97
N SER A 108 -39.42 16.24 28.36
CA SER A 108 -38.53 15.41 27.55
C SER A 108 -39.09 13.98 27.42
N LEU A 109 -39.52 13.36 28.53
CA LEU A 109 -40.12 12.03 28.54
C LEU A 109 -41.37 11.94 27.67
N ILE A 110 -42.25 12.93 27.70
CA ILE A 110 -43.44 12.94 26.84
C ILE A 110 -43.04 12.92 25.36
N SER A 111 -42.00 13.66 25.01
CA SER A 111 -41.51 13.73 23.63
C SER A 111 -40.86 12.41 23.19
N GLU A 112 -40.01 11.83 24.03
CA GLU A 112 -39.32 10.55 23.79
C GLU A 112 -40.28 9.35 23.76
N GLU A 113 -41.26 9.29 24.66
CA GLU A 113 -42.26 8.23 24.66
C GLU A 113 -43.21 8.35 23.47
N PHE A 114 -43.50 9.56 22.99
CA PHE A 114 -44.40 9.76 21.84
C PHE A 114 -43.82 9.14 20.55
N THR A 115 -42.50 9.22 20.35
CA THR A 115 -41.82 8.61 19.20
C THR A 115 -41.80 7.09 19.30
N THR A 116 -41.47 6.56 20.48
CA THR A 116 -41.30 5.12 20.73
C THR A 116 -42.61 4.35 20.93
N ALA A 117 -43.70 5.02 21.32
CA ALA A 117 -44.97 4.36 21.59
C ALA A 117 -45.58 3.70 20.33
N GLN A 118 -45.92 2.40 20.47
CA GLN A 118 -46.61 1.60 19.44
C GLN A 118 -48.12 1.90 19.42
N LEU A 119 -48.48 3.11 18.99
CA LEU A 119 -49.86 3.55 18.82
C LEU A 119 -50.23 3.55 17.32
N THR A 120 -51.50 3.31 17.00
CA THR A 120 -52.00 3.49 15.62
C THR A 120 -51.90 4.96 15.21
N HIS A 121 -51.69 5.24 13.92
CA HIS A 121 -51.57 6.61 13.40
C HIS A 121 -52.73 7.52 13.85
N SER A 122 -53.97 7.02 13.81
CA SER A 122 -55.16 7.75 14.27
C SER A 122 -55.09 8.14 15.76
N VAL A 123 -54.56 7.28 16.62
CA VAL A 123 -54.39 7.55 18.05
C VAL A 123 -53.22 8.51 18.27
N LYS A 124 -52.13 8.37 17.52
CA LYS A 124 -51.00 9.33 17.57
C LYS A 124 -51.45 10.76 17.21
N CYS A 125 -52.31 10.94 16.21
CA CYS A 125 -52.87 12.25 15.88
C CYS A 125 -53.68 12.86 17.03
N ILE A 126 -54.55 12.07 17.67
CA ILE A 126 -55.39 12.53 18.78
C ILE A 126 -54.54 12.86 20.02
N VAL A 127 -53.53 12.04 20.31
CA VAL A 127 -52.56 12.32 21.38
C VAL A 127 -51.78 13.60 21.06
N LYS A 128 -51.31 13.78 19.83
CA LYS A 128 -50.59 14.99 19.41
C LYS A 128 -51.46 16.25 19.54
N GLU A 129 -52.72 16.21 19.11
CA GLU A 129 -53.66 17.32 19.31
C GLU A 129 -53.88 17.64 20.80
N SER A 130 -53.98 16.61 21.64
CA SER A 130 -54.08 16.79 23.09
C SER A 130 -52.82 17.42 23.68
N ILE A 131 -51.61 17.03 23.25
CA ILE A 131 -50.35 17.63 23.72
C ILE A 131 -50.28 19.10 23.30
N LEU A 132 -50.62 19.40 22.04
CA LEU A 132 -50.60 20.75 21.49
C LEU A 132 -51.66 21.67 22.12
N SER A 133 -52.67 21.14 22.81
CA SER A 133 -53.63 21.98 23.55
C SER A 133 -52.99 22.78 24.70
N ASP A 134 -51.84 22.31 25.22
CA ASP A 134 -51.06 22.97 26.27
C ASP A 134 -49.77 23.66 25.73
N GLU A 135 -49.66 23.82 24.41
CA GLU A 135 -48.44 24.32 23.73
C GLU A 135 -48.00 25.70 24.22
N ILE A 136 -48.94 26.63 24.43
CA ILE A 136 -48.65 28.00 24.88
C ILE A 136 -47.99 27.99 26.26
N LEU A 137 -48.49 27.15 27.16
CA LEU A 137 -47.94 26.97 28.50
C LEU A 137 -46.51 26.44 28.43
N VAL A 138 -46.29 25.37 27.66
CA VAL A 138 -44.96 24.77 27.49
C VAL A 138 -43.98 25.78 26.91
N ARG A 139 -44.37 26.51 25.86
CA ARG A 139 -43.53 27.54 25.24
C ARG A 139 -43.13 28.63 26.24
N ASN A 140 -44.05 29.11 27.07
CA ASN A 140 -43.76 30.13 28.07
C ASN A 140 -42.79 29.61 29.16
N ILE A 141 -42.96 28.37 29.59
CA ILE A 141 -42.04 27.71 30.55
C ILE A 141 -40.64 27.62 29.97
N LEU A 142 -40.50 27.15 28.72
CA LEU A 142 -39.21 27.01 28.05
C LEU A 142 -38.52 28.38 27.88
N LYS A 143 -39.23 29.41 27.39
CA LYS A 143 -38.69 30.77 27.29
C LYS A 143 -38.18 31.29 28.63
N GLN A 144 -38.96 31.08 29.69
CA GLN A 144 -38.60 31.55 31.02
C GLN A 144 -37.34 30.85 31.56
N PHE A 145 -37.22 29.54 31.39
CA PHE A 145 -36.09 28.79 31.93
C PHE A 145 -34.80 28.97 31.13
N ILE A 146 -34.87 29.29 29.82
CA ILE A 146 -33.67 29.65 29.04
C ILE A 146 -33.10 31.01 29.51
N THR A 147 -33.95 31.97 29.87
CA THR A 147 -33.50 33.32 30.30
C THR A 147 -32.92 33.36 31.72
N ASP A 148 -33.04 32.30 32.51
CA ASP A 148 -32.50 32.20 33.87
C ASP A 148 -31.01 31.81 33.85
N VAL A 149 -30.16 32.72 33.33
CA VAL A 149 -28.71 32.52 33.11
C VAL A 149 -27.95 32.18 34.40
N ASN A 150 -28.51 32.48 35.58
CA ASN A 150 -27.90 32.17 36.87
C ASN A 150 -27.92 30.67 37.23
N GLN A 151 -28.69 29.85 36.50
CA GLN A 151 -28.77 28.40 36.69
C GLN A 151 -28.40 27.65 35.40
N GLU A 152 -27.11 27.62 35.06
CA GLU A 152 -26.58 27.01 33.82
C GLU A 152 -27.08 25.57 33.57
N GLU A 153 -27.15 24.73 34.60
CA GLU A 153 -27.67 23.36 34.50
C GLU A 153 -29.14 23.30 34.05
N ILE A 154 -29.99 24.22 34.53
CA ILE A 154 -31.40 24.30 34.15
C ILE A 154 -31.53 24.87 32.74
N CYS A 155 -30.72 25.88 32.41
CA CYS A 155 -30.67 26.44 31.06
C CYS A 155 -30.28 25.34 30.04
N SER A 156 -29.21 24.58 30.29
CA SER A 156 -28.77 23.45 29.47
C SER A 156 -29.87 22.39 29.30
N LEU A 157 -30.49 21.94 30.41
CA LEU A 157 -31.60 20.98 30.36
C LEU A 157 -32.81 21.53 29.57
N THR A 158 -33.08 22.83 29.68
CA THR A 158 -34.18 23.49 28.96
C THR A 158 -33.89 23.56 27.46
N ILE A 159 -32.67 23.91 27.06
CA ILE A 159 -32.25 23.92 25.65
C ILE A 159 -32.40 22.53 25.04
N HIS A 160 -31.91 21.50 25.73
CA HIS A 160 -32.07 20.10 25.32
C HIS A 160 -33.55 19.71 25.18
N THR A 161 -34.35 19.98 26.21
CA THR A 161 -35.80 19.67 26.22
C THR A 161 -36.54 20.40 25.11
N SER A 162 -36.17 21.66 24.85
CA SER A 162 -36.74 22.48 23.78
C SER A 162 -36.46 21.84 22.41
N SER A 163 -35.25 21.31 22.19
CA SER A 163 -34.90 20.64 20.93
C SER A 163 -35.75 19.40 20.65
N ILE A 164 -35.92 18.52 21.65
CA ILE A 164 -36.70 17.29 21.52
C ILE A 164 -38.20 17.61 21.37
N TRP A 165 -38.67 18.63 22.08
CA TRP A 165 -40.06 19.07 21.96
C TRP A 165 -40.35 19.59 20.55
N MET A 166 -39.49 20.47 20.03
CA MET A 166 -39.65 21.06 18.71
C MET A 166 -39.57 20.00 17.61
N SER A 167 -38.61 19.06 17.68
CA SER A 167 -38.44 18.03 16.64
C SER A 167 -39.64 17.08 16.51
N ASN A 168 -40.40 16.85 17.59
CA ASN A 168 -41.51 15.90 17.59
C ASN A 168 -42.89 16.54 17.37
N PHE A 169 -43.07 17.76 17.90
CA PHE A 169 -44.41 18.36 17.97
C PHE A 169 -44.61 19.56 17.05
N VAL A 170 -43.57 20.34 16.73
CA VAL A 170 -43.70 21.51 15.84
C VAL A 170 -43.77 21.04 14.39
N THR A 171 -44.90 21.26 13.73
CA THR A 171 -45.11 20.87 12.33
C THR A 171 -44.83 22.02 11.37
N ASN A 172 -43.97 21.80 10.38
CA ASN A 172 -43.59 22.82 9.37
C ASN A 172 -44.75 23.37 8.53
N ASN A 173 -45.88 22.64 8.44
CA ASN A 173 -47.01 23.02 7.60
C ASN A 173 -47.88 24.17 8.18
N CYS A 174 -47.57 24.67 9.38
CA CYS A 174 -48.35 25.73 10.04
C CYS A 174 -47.46 26.92 10.38
N HIS A 175 -47.41 27.92 9.50
CA HIS A 175 -46.58 29.14 9.63
C HIS A 175 -46.73 29.86 10.98
N SER A 176 -47.95 29.89 11.57
CA SER A 176 -48.18 30.55 12.86
C SER A 176 -47.51 29.84 14.04
N SER A 177 -47.44 28.51 14.02
CA SER A 177 -46.78 27.72 15.05
C SER A 177 -45.25 27.86 14.99
N VAL A 178 -44.68 27.81 13.77
CA VAL A 178 -43.24 27.94 13.52
C VAL A 178 -42.70 29.30 13.99
N VAL A 179 -43.37 30.39 13.62
CA VAL A 179 -42.97 31.76 14.06
C VAL A 179 -43.01 31.89 15.58
N SER A 180 -43.90 31.16 16.27
CA SER A 180 -44.02 31.25 17.73
C SER A 180 -42.83 30.64 18.49
N TYR A 181 -42.14 29.66 17.89
CA TYR A 181 -40.94 29.02 18.46
C TYR A 181 -39.62 29.67 18.03
N LEU A 182 -39.64 30.57 17.05
CA LEU A 182 -38.46 31.31 16.60
C LEU A 182 -37.78 32.08 17.74
N ASP A 183 -38.57 32.65 18.64
CA ASP A 183 -38.07 33.33 19.85
C ASP A 183 -37.25 32.39 20.74
N ILE A 184 -37.66 31.12 20.88
CA ILE A 184 -36.93 30.13 21.69
C ILE A 184 -35.61 29.80 21.00
N VAL A 185 -35.62 29.59 19.68
CA VAL A 185 -34.40 29.36 18.90
C VAL A 185 -33.43 30.55 19.02
N HIS A 186 -33.93 31.79 18.93
CA HIS A 186 -33.12 32.98 19.16
C HIS A 186 -32.54 33.01 20.58
N MET A 187 -33.31 32.62 21.60
CA MET A 187 -32.80 32.50 22.97
C MET A 187 -31.72 31.41 23.09
N ILE A 188 -31.85 30.28 22.38
CA ILE A 188 -30.82 29.24 22.31
C ILE A 188 -29.54 29.82 21.72
N TYR A 189 -29.59 30.50 20.57
CA TYR A 189 -28.41 31.15 19.98
C TYR A 189 -27.76 32.15 20.93
N ASN A 190 -28.54 33.00 21.62
CA ASN A 190 -27.97 33.95 22.58
C ASN A 190 -27.33 33.23 23.79
N SER A 191 -27.92 32.12 24.24
CA SER A 191 -27.41 31.37 25.39
C SER A 191 -26.03 30.73 25.15
N MET A 192 -25.76 30.35 23.90
CA MET A 192 -24.50 29.73 23.49
C MET A 192 -23.27 30.64 23.69
N GLN A 193 -23.47 31.94 23.88
CA GLN A 193 -22.38 32.91 24.07
C GLN A 193 -21.86 32.96 25.51
N TYR A 194 -22.57 32.37 26.49
CA TYR A 194 -22.27 32.55 27.91
C TYR A 194 -21.26 31.53 28.48
N SER A 195 -21.24 30.29 27.98
CA SER A 195 -20.32 29.24 28.44
C SER A 195 -20.08 28.16 27.38
N GLU A 196 -18.99 27.42 27.50
CA GLU A 196 -18.65 26.27 26.62
C GLU A 196 -19.68 25.15 26.69
N ASN A 197 -20.21 24.86 27.89
CA ASN A 197 -21.24 23.85 28.09
C ASN A 197 -22.58 24.25 27.45
N LEU A 198 -22.98 25.52 27.54
CA LEU A 198 -24.16 26.04 26.85
C LEU A 198 -23.96 26.11 25.32
N TYR A 199 -22.73 26.41 24.86
CA TYR A 199 -22.39 26.33 23.44
C TYR A 199 -22.62 24.91 22.90
N LEU A 200 -22.03 23.90 23.54
CA LEU A 200 -22.17 22.50 23.12
C LEU A 200 -23.63 22.00 23.22
N THR A 201 -24.33 22.33 24.31
CA THR A 201 -25.75 21.99 24.47
C THR A 201 -26.60 22.66 23.39
N GLY A 202 -26.33 23.93 23.07
CA GLY A 202 -27.00 24.68 22.02
C GLY A 202 -26.77 24.09 20.63
N ILE A 203 -25.54 23.71 20.28
CA ILE A 203 -25.27 23.03 19.01
C ILE A 203 -26.02 21.71 18.90
N ASN A 204 -25.97 20.86 19.94
CA ASN A 204 -26.69 19.59 19.93
C ASN A 204 -28.21 19.80 19.77
N ALA A 205 -28.75 20.84 20.41
CA ALA A 205 -30.15 21.23 20.24
C ALA A 205 -30.45 21.67 18.79
N LEU A 206 -29.58 22.49 18.20
CA LEU A 206 -29.72 22.94 16.81
C LEU A 206 -29.61 21.79 15.82
N ILE A 207 -28.71 20.82 16.05
CA ILE A 207 -28.61 19.59 15.23
C ILE A 207 -29.96 18.85 15.21
N ASN A 208 -30.54 18.59 16.39
CA ASN A 208 -31.84 17.92 16.49
C ASN A 208 -32.96 18.69 15.78
N ILE A 209 -32.98 20.02 15.94
CA ILE A 209 -33.95 20.88 15.24
C ILE A 209 -33.72 20.78 13.73
N TYR A 210 -32.46 20.80 13.29
CA TYR A 210 -32.11 20.81 11.89
C TYR A 210 -32.44 19.48 11.20
N GLU A 211 -32.11 18.36 11.82
CA GLU A 211 -32.40 17.00 11.31
C GLU A 211 -33.91 16.74 11.16
N SER A 212 -34.73 17.30 12.05
CA SER A 212 -36.19 17.20 12.01
C SER A 212 -36.89 18.18 11.05
N ASP A 213 -36.13 18.94 10.25
CA ASP A 213 -36.59 20.03 9.39
C ASP A 213 -37.26 21.18 10.18
N GLY A 214 -37.15 21.20 11.51
CA GLY A 214 -37.95 22.04 12.39
C GLY A 214 -37.61 23.54 12.30
N VAL A 215 -38.61 24.37 12.60
CA VAL A 215 -38.49 25.84 12.72
C VAL A 215 -38.06 26.55 11.42
N GLY A 216 -38.41 26.00 10.25
CA GLY A 216 -38.34 26.74 8.99
C GLY A 216 -37.08 26.54 8.15
N LEU A 217 -36.35 25.43 8.33
CA LEU A 217 -35.27 25.05 7.40
C LEU A 217 -35.79 24.73 6.01
N ASN A 218 -36.80 23.85 5.89
CA ASN A 218 -37.44 23.52 4.60
C ASN A 218 -38.62 24.45 4.31
N SER A 219 -38.41 25.76 4.45
CA SER A 219 -39.43 26.75 4.14
C SER A 219 -39.64 26.87 2.62
N ASP A 220 -40.89 26.82 2.15
CA ASP A 220 -41.26 27.25 0.79
C ASP A 220 -40.78 28.68 0.51
N ARG A 221 -40.78 29.11 -0.76
CA ARG A 221 -40.30 30.45 -1.19
C ARG A 221 -40.83 31.62 -0.35
N ASP A 222 -42.02 31.49 0.24
CA ASP A 222 -42.69 32.51 1.06
C ASP A 222 -42.17 32.59 2.52
N ALA A 223 -41.38 31.61 2.99
CA ALA A 223 -40.85 31.57 4.35
C ALA A 223 -39.30 31.53 4.44
N GLY A 224 -38.61 31.84 3.33
CA GLY A 224 -37.13 31.89 3.27
C GLY A 224 -36.47 32.88 4.25
N PHE A 225 -37.21 33.82 4.82
CA PHE A 225 -36.71 34.71 5.89
C PHE A 225 -36.35 33.94 7.17
N LEU A 226 -36.92 32.76 7.41
CA LEU A 226 -36.59 31.90 8.56
C LEU A 226 -35.19 31.28 8.39
N LEU A 227 -34.88 30.81 7.18
CA LEU A 227 -33.54 30.35 6.84
C LEU A 227 -32.52 31.50 6.92
N ASP A 228 -32.86 32.69 6.41
CA ASP A 228 -32.01 33.88 6.54
C ASP A 228 -31.73 34.23 8.03
N PHE A 229 -32.73 34.07 8.91
CA PHE A 229 -32.54 34.24 10.36
C PHE A 229 -31.54 33.23 10.91
N HIS A 230 -31.71 31.94 10.61
CA HIS A 230 -30.81 30.89 11.05
C HIS A 230 -29.36 31.10 10.58
N VAL A 231 -29.18 31.48 9.31
CA VAL A 231 -27.88 31.81 8.74
C VAL A 231 -27.26 33.01 9.47
N SER A 232 -28.03 34.07 9.68
CA SER A 232 -27.56 35.27 10.39
C SER A 232 -27.19 35.02 11.85
N GLU A 233 -27.86 34.11 12.54
CA GLU A 233 -27.53 33.75 13.93
C GLU A 233 -26.32 32.83 14.00
N LEU A 234 -26.21 31.85 13.09
CA LEU A 234 -25.06 30.94 13.03
C LEU A 234 -23.75 31.68 12.74
N THR A 235 -23.76 32.67 11.86
CA THR A 235 -22.53 33.39 11.47
C THR A 235 -21.94 34.22 12.59
N LYS A 236 -22.71 34.53 13.65
CA LYS A 236 -22.18 35.15 14.87
C LYS A 236 -21.10 34.29 15.55
N PHE A 237 -21.11 32.97 15.31
CA PHE A 237 -20.14 32.01 15.86
C PHE A 237 -18.95 31.74 14.94
N LYS A 238 -18.80 32.47 13.82
CA LYS A 238 -17.65 32.37 12.92
C LYS A 238 -16.32 32.51 13.67
N TYR A 239 -16.21 33.49 14.58
CA TYR A 239 -14.99 33.70 15.37
C TYR A 239 -14.74 32.60 16.40
N THR A 240 -15.78 31.99 16.94
CA THR A 240 -15.66 30.82 17.82
C THR A 240 -15.10 29.63 17.05
N LEU A 241 -15.63 29.36 15.86
CA LEU A 241 -15.12 28.32 14.96
C LEU A 241 -13.66 28.59 14.57
N GLN A 242 -13.34 29.83 14.19
CA GLN A 242 -11.97 30.22 13.87
C GLN A 242 -11.02 29.99 15.04
N HIS A 243 -11.40 30.38 16.26
CA HIS A 243 -10.61 30.13 17.46
C HIS A 243 -10.39 28.63 17.71
N LEU A 244 -11.39 27.77 17.48
CA LEU A 244 -11.23 26.32 17.62
C LEU A 244 -10.25 25.74 16.58
N VAL A 245 -10.29 26.22 15.33
CA VAL A 245 -9.34 25.81 14.27
C VAL A 245 -7.92 26.29 14.59
N GLU A 246 -7.75 27.52 15.08
CA GLU A 246 -6.45 28.05 15.52
C GLU A 246 -5.91 27.30 16.73
N LEU A 247 -6.77 26.95 17.69
CA LEU A 247 -6.40 26.17 18.87
C LEU A 247 -5.92 24.76 18.50
N HIS A 248 -6.57 24.11 17.53
CA HIS A 248 -6.09 22.84 16.97
C HIS A 248 -4.69 22.98 16.38
N SER A 249 -4.46 24.00 15.55
CA SER A 249 -3.15 24.26 14.94
C SER A 249 -2.03 24.42 15.98
N ILE A 250 -2.30 25.16 17.07
CA ILE A 250 -1.34 25.32 18.18
C ILE A 250 -1.11 23.99 18.90
N ASN A 251 -2.15 23.20 19.15
CA ASN A 251 -2.05 21.91 19.82
C ASN A 251 -1.28 20.87 19.00
N LEU A 252 -1.51 20.81 17.69
CA LEU A 252 -0.77 19.95 16.78
C LEU A 252 0.72 20.31 16.76
N GLN A 253 1.06 21.61 16.73
CA GLN A 253 2.46 22.06 16.83
C GLN A 253 3.12 21.69 18.16
N ASN A 254 2.32 21.59 19.23
CA ASN A 254 2.78 21.14 20.56
C ASN A 254 2.81 19.61 20.71
N GLY A 255 2.45 18.84 19.66
CA GLY A 255 2.44 17.38 19.66
C GLY A 255 1.28 16.73 20.41
N VAL A 256 0.19 17.48 20.67
CA VAL A 256 -1.05 16.95 21.26
C VAL A 256 -1.76 16.09 20.21
N GLN A 257 -2.14 14.87 20.60
CA GLN A 257 -2.88 13.96 19.72
C GLN A 257 -4.32 14.44 19.51
N TRP A 258 -4.92 14.05 18.38
CA TRP A 258 -6.28 14.43 18.03
C TRP A 258 -7.31 14.06 19.11
N ASP A 259 -7.21 12.85 19.68
CA ASP A 259 -8.10 12.37 20.74
C ASP A 259 -7.99 13.14 22.07
N GLU A 260 -6.90 13.87 22.26
CA GLU A 260 -6.63 14.67 23.47
C GLU A 260 -7.03 16.15 23.30
N PHE A 261 -7.50 16.54 22.10
CA PHE A 261 -7.89 17.91 21.81
C PHE A 261 -9.18 18.29 22.56
N LYS A 262 -9.05 19.16 23.57
CA LYS A 262 -10.19 19.60 24.40
C LYS A 262 -11.32 20.26 23.60
N GLY A 263 -11.00 20.92 22.48
CA GLY A 263 -12.00 21.56 21.62
C GLY A 263 -12.63 20.63 20.58
N TYR A 264 -12.26 19.34 20.56
CA TYR A 264 -12.70 18.38 19.56
C TYR A 264 -14.21 18.29 19.45
N GLU A 265 -14.90 18.09 20.58
CA GLU A 265 -16.34 17.87 20.59
C GLU A 265 -17.10 19.09 20.07
N ALA A 266 -16.72 20.29 20.54
CA ALA A 266 -17.31 21.55 20.09
C ALA A 266 -17.08 21.76 18.58
N LEU A 267 -15.88 21.49 18.08
CA LEU A 267 -15.53 21.65 16.67
C LEU A 267 -16.28 20.65 15.79
N ASN A 268 -16.25 19.36 16.13
CA ASN A 268 -16.92 18.29 15.41
C ASN A 268 -18.44 18.54 15.33
N LYS A 269 -19.09 18.88 16.45
CA LYS A 269 -20.52 19.20 16.48
C LYS A 269 -20.87 20.46 15.66
N THR A 270 -20.00 21.48 15.65
CA THR A 270 -20.20 22.66 14.81
C THR A 270 -20.17 22.29 13.33
N VAL A 271 -19.19 21.48 12.92
CA VAL A 271 -19.05 21.03 11.53
C VAL A 271 -20.22 20.14 11.12
N LEU A 272 -20.68 19.25 12.01
CA LEU A 272 -21.87 18.42 11.77
C LEU A 272 -23.13 19.28 11.54
N LEU A 273 -23.34 20.32 12.35
CA LEU A 273 -24.46 21.24 12.16
C LEU A 273 -24.40 21.95 10.79
N LEU A 274 -23.20 22.39 10.38
CA LEU A 274 -22.96 22.98 9.06
C LEU A 274 -23.18 21.97 7.93
N SER A 275 -22.82 20.70 8.15
CA SER A 275 -23.07 19.59 7.22
C SER A 275 -24.55 19.36 6.99
N ILE A 276 -25.35 19.27 8.05
CA ILE A 276 -26.82 19.10 7.95
C ILE A 276 -27.45 20.30 7.24
N LEU A 277 -27.01 21.52 7.53
CA LEU A 277 -27.48 22.72 6.83
C LEU A 277 -27.18 22.64 5.33
N SER A 278 -25.97 22.19 4.97
CA SER A 278 -25.55 22.05 3.58
C SER A 278 -26.36 20.99 2.84
N GLU A 279 -26.62 19.83 3.46
CA GLU A 279 -27.38 18.75 2.84
C GLU A 279 -28.80 19.19 2.50
N LYS A 280 -29.41 20.01 3.36
CA LYS A 280 -30.83 20.38 3.23
C LYS A 280 -31.07 21.62 2.37
N GLN A 281 -30.19 22.62 2.42
CA GLN A 281 -30.49 23.97 1.93
C GLN A 281 -29.46 24.56 0.96
N MET A 282 -28.47 23.78 0.49
CA MET A 282 -27.40 24.34 -0.34
C MET A 282 -27.88 24.96 -1.66
N ASP A 283 -28.86 24.36 -2.35
CA ASP A 283 -29.44 24.94 -3.57
C ASP A 283 -29.98 26.36 -3.35
N TYR A 284 -30.66 26.58 -2.22
CA TYR A 284 -31.17 27.89 -1.86
C TYR A 284 -30.01 28.87 -1.55
N LEU A 285 -29.04 28.43 -0.76
CA LEU A 285 -27.89 29.25 -0.36
C LEU A 285 -27.07 29.72 -1.57
N ILE A 286 -26.81 28.82 -2.53
CA ILE A 286 -26.11 29.15 -3.79
C ILE A 286 -26.93 30.11 -4.65
N HIS A 287 -28.23 29.88 -4.80
CA HIS A 287 -29.11 30.80 -5.54
C HIS A 287 -29.18 32.20 -4.90
N ARG A 288 -29.06 32.30 -3.56
CA ARG A 288 -29.01 33.60 -2.87
C ARG A 288 -27.65 34.26 -3.01
N LEU A 289 -26.58 33.49 -2.95
CA LEU A 289 -25.21 33.95 -3.23
C LEU A 289 -25.09 34.49 -4.67
N SER A 290 -25.76 33.88 -5.64
CA SER A 290 -25.72 34.31 -7.04
C SER A 290 -26.50 35.61 -7.30
N ASN A 291 -27.61 35.83 -6.59
CA ASN A 291 -28.52 36.95 -6.83
C ASN A 291 -28.20 38.23 -6.02
N SER A 292 -27.05 38.29 -5.35
CA SER A 292 -26.77 39.31 -4.34
C SER A 292 -26.38 40.67 -4.95
N CYS A 293 -27.37 41.53 -5.20
CA CYS A 293 -27.18 42.98 -5.07
C CYS A 293 -26.93 43.31 -3.59
N ILE A 294 -25.91 44.13 -3.31
CA ILE A 294 -25.37 44.52 -1.99
C ILE A 294 -26.49 44.83 -0.97
N ASN A 295 -26.83 43.87 -0.11
CA ASN A 295 -27.73 44.00 1.04
C ASN A 295 -27.11 43.23 2.23
N THR A 296 -27.37 43.68 3.47
CA THR A 296 -26.75 43.16 4.70
C THR A 296 -26.97 41.67 4.97
N THR A 297 -28.08 41.08 4.50
CA THR A 297 -28.35 39.64 4.59
C THR A 297 -27.45 38.79 3.68
N ASN A 298 -26.83 39.40 2.67
CA ASN A 298 -25.87 38.69 1.83
C ASN A 298 -24.51 38.56 2.52
N GLN A 299 -24.19 39.46 3.46
CA GLN A 299 -22.96 39.35 4.25
C GLN A 299 -22.95 38.10 5.13
N SER A 300 -24.08 37.76 5.77
CA SER A 300 -24.18 36.52 6.56
C SER A 300 -24.05 35.27 5.68
N ILE A 301 -24.52 35.31 4.43
CA ILE A 301 -24.33 34.19 3.50
C ILE A 301 -22.85 34.06 3.14
N HIS A 302 -22.16 35.16 2.81
CA HIS A 302 -20.71 35.13 2.59
C HIS A 302 -19.94 34.62 3.82
N ASP A 303 -20.29 35.10 5.02
CA ASP A 303 -19.68 34.63 6.26
C ASP A 303 -19.92 33.13 6.51
N LEU A 304 -21.06 32.58 6.07
CA LEU A 304 -21.34 31.15 6.15
C LEU A 304 -20.44 30.34 5.19
N PHE A 305 -20.24 30.81 3.96
CA PHE A 305 -19.30 30.18 3.03
C PHE A 305 -17.85 30.25 3.54
N ASP A 306 -17.46 31.36 4.19
CA ASP A 306 -16.19 31.45 4.89
C ASP A 306 -16.09 30.41 6.02
N MET A 307 -17.18 30.18 6.76
CA MET A 307 -17.23 29.12 7.78
C MET A 307 -17.06 27.73 7.16
N PHE A 308 -17.72 27.41 6.05
CA PHE A 308 -17.51 26.15 5.33
C PHE A 308 -16.05 25.99 4.90
N LEU A 309 -15.41 27.04 4.40
CA LEU A 309 -13.99 27.01 4.04
C LEU A 309 -13.11 26.81 5.27
N LEU A 310 -13.40 27.47 6.40
CA LEU A 310 -12.66 27.30 7.66
C LEU A 310 -12.69 25.85 8.14
N THR A 311 -13.83 25.15 8.02
CA THR A 311 -13.92 23.73 8.41
C THR A 311 -13.04 22.80 7.59
N PHE A 312 -12.66 23.19 6.38
CA PHE A 312 -11.77 22.41 5.51
C PHE A 312 -10.30 22.85 5.62
N SER A 313 -10.02 23.77 6.54
CA SER A 313 -8.73 24.45 6.65
C SER A 313 -7.94 24.08 7.90
N LEU A 314 -8.34 23.01 8.60
CA LEU A 314 -7.58 22.50 9.73
C LEU A 314 -6.16 22.13 9.27
N THR A 315 -5.18 22.45 10.10
CA THR A 315 -3.80 22.00 9.90
C THR A 315 -3.65 20.51 10.21
N GLY A 316 -2.74 19.83 9.51
CA GLY A 316 -2.51 18.40 9.66
C GLY A 316 -3.15 17.56 8.55
N HIS A 317 -2.80 16.28 8.52
CA HIS A 317 -3.25 15.30 7.54
C HIS A 317 -4.41 14.45 8.10
N TYR A 318 -5.50 14.38 7.34
CA TYR A 318 -6.57 13.41 7.57
C TYR A 318 -6.08 11.96 7.35
N PRO A 319 -6.60 10.94 8.04
CA PRO A 319 -7.40 11.01 9.28
C PRO A 319 -6.54 11.08 10.54
N TYR A 320 -5.21 11.10 10.41
CA TYR A 320 -4.29 10.88 11.52
C TYR A 320 -4.19 12.09 12.47
N ASP A 321 -3.99 13.30 11.93
CA ASP A 321 -3.88 14.52 12.73
C ASP A 321 -5.25 15.14 13.04
N GLU A 322 -6.25 14.90 12.19
CA GLU A 322 -7.64 15.36 12.33
C GLU A 322 -8.61 14.55 11.45
N ASP A 323 -9.85 14.36 11.90
CA ASP A 323 -10.90 13.60 11.18
C ASP A 323 -12.02 14.48 10.59
N ILE A 324 -11.91 15.81 10.71
CA ILE A 324 -13.00 16.75 10.36
C ILE A 324 -13.05 17.04 8.88
N SER A 325 -11.91 17.00 8.20
CA SER A 325 -11.83 17.30 6.77
C SER A 325 -12.74 16.39 5.91
N ASP A 326 -13.05 15.17 6.35
CA ASP A 326 -13.99 14.27 5.66
C ASP A 326 -15.42 14.81 5.66
N ILE A 327 -15.92 15.24 6.83
CA ILE A 327 -17.25 15.84 6.96
C ILE A 327 -17.30 17.18 6.21
N ALA A 328 -16.21 17.96 6.29
CA ALA A 328 -16.10 19.21 5.56
C ALA A 328 -16.05 18.99 4.04
N LEU A 329 -15.44 17.90 3.54
CA LEU A 329 -15.49 17.55 2.13
C LEU A 329 -16.92 17.27 1.65
N GLN A 330 -17.73 16.60 2.48
CA GLN A 330 -19.15 16.36 2.16
C GLN A 330 -19.94 17.68 2.00
N ILE A 331 -19.65 18.70 2.83
CA ILE A 331 -20.23 20.04 2.66
C ILE A 331 -19.88 20.59 1.28
N TRP A 332 -18.61 20.47 0.88
CA TRP A 332 -18.14 20.96 -0.42
C TRP A 332 -18.74 20.18 -1.58
N LEU A 333 -18.94 18.87 -1.48
CA LEU A 333 -19.68 18.11 -2.49
C LEU A 333 -21.10 18.65 -2.70
N ASN A 334 -21.80 18.97 -1.61
CA ASN A 334 -23.13 19.61 -1.69
C ASN A 334 -23.05 21.00 -2.35
N ILE A 335 -22.04 21.81 -2.02
CA ILE A 335 -21.78 23.12 -2.66
C ILE A 335 -21.56 22.95 -4.16
N HIS A 336 -20.76 21.95 -4.56
CA HIS A 336 -20.46 21.67 -5.97
C HIS A 336 -21.73 21.31 -6.73
N GLU A 337 -22.52 20.35 -6.22
CA GLU A 337 -23.76 19.90 -6.86
C GLU A 337 -24.75 21.07 -7.07
N ALA A 338 -24.98 21.87 -6.03
CA ALA A 338 -25.84 23.05 -6.08
C ALA A 338 -25.31 24.18 -6.99
N SER A 339 -23.98 24.33 -7.07
CA SER A 339 -23.35 25.30 -7.99
C SER A 339 -23.58 24.92 -9.44
N ILE A 340 -23.44 23.64 -9.77
CA ILE A 340 -23.65 23.10 -11.13
C ILE A 340 -25.12 23.22 -11.55
N SER A 341 -26.05 22.93 -10.63
CA SER A 341 -27.48 23.09 -10.89
C SER A 341 -27.80 24.55 -11.25
N THR A 342 -27.28 25.50 -10.47
CA THR A 342 -27.55 26.94 -10.61
C THR A 342 -26.94 27.51 -11.89
N THR A 343 -25.68 27.18 -12.23
CA THR A 343 -25.03 27.66 -13.46
C THR A 343 -25.72 27.14 -14.73
N ALA A 344 -26.31 25.94 -14.69
CA ALA A 344 -27.10 25.42 -15.81
C ALA A 344 -28.41 26.21 -16.03
N TYR A 345 -29.03 26.74 -14.97
CA TYR A 345 -30.28 27.53 -15.07
C TYR A 345 -30.06 28.98 -15.55
N THR A 346 -28.94 29.62 -15.21
CA THR A 346 -28.67 31.03 -15.56
C THR A 346 -28.30 31.24 -17.03
N VAL A 347 -27.79 30.22 -17.73
CA VAL A 347 -27.52 30.26 -19.18
C VAL A 347 -28.82 30.40 -20.01
N GLY A 348 -29.98 30.05 -19.42
CA GLY A 348 -31.27 30.07 -20.11
C GLY A 348 -32.07 31.36 -20.02
N ASN A 349 -31.87 32.19 -18.99
CA ASN A 349 -32.70 33.39 -18.74
C ASN A 349 -31.94 34.41 -17.86
N VAL A 350 -31.95 35.69 -18.26
CA VAL A 350 -31.54 36.94 -17.54
C VAL A 350 -30.27 37.64 -18.09
N HIS A 351 -30.32 38.99 -18.04
CA HIS A 351 -29.39 39.98 -18.60
C HIS A 351 -27.90 39.78 -18.25
N ASN A 352 -27.03 40.05 -19.24
CA ASN A 352 -25.61 39.68 -19.32
C ASN A 352 -24.64 40.20 -18.21
N GLU A 353 -25.01 41.16 -17.36
CA GLU A 353 -24.07 41.74 -16.37
C GLU A 353 -24.24 41.13 -14.98
N ASP A 354 -25.48 40.99 -14.47
CA ASP A 354 -25.75 40.40 -13.16
C ASP A 354 -25.45 38.89 -13.15
N ALA A 355 -25.75 38.19 -14.26
CA ALA A 355 -25.42 36.78 -14.43
C ALA A 355 -23.89 36.54 -14.37
N LYS A 356 -23.10 37.48 -14.91
CA LYS A 356 -21.63 37.39 -14.92
C LYS A 356 -21.02 37.62 -13.53
N LEU A 357 -21.51 38.63 -12.80
CA LEU A 357 -21.13 38.88 -11.40
C LEU A 357 -21.45 37.69 -10.48
N SER A 358 -22.58 37.03 -10.74
CA SER A 358 -23.00 35.83 -10.00
C SER A 358 -22.06 34.63 -10.25
N GLU A 359 -21.67 34.43 -11.51
CA GLU A 359 -20.75 33.37 -11.92
C GLU A 359 -19.34 33.59 -11.35
N ASP A 360 -18.86 34.84 -11.36
CA ASP A 360 -17.56 35.22 -10.81
C ASP A 360 -17.47 35.01 -9.29
N THR A 361 -18.59 35.16 -8.56
CA THR A 361 -18.64 34.94 -7.11
C THR A 361 -18.57 33.46 -6.77
N ILE A 362 -19.35 32.62 -7.46
CA ILE A 362 -19.31 31.16 -7.31
C ILE A 362 -17.91 30.64 -7.65
N LYS A 363 -17.34 31.08 -8.78
CA LYS A 363 -15.97 30.71 -9.20
C LYS A 363 -14.92 31.03 -8.14
N ARG A 364 -15.02 32.20 -7.49
CA ARG A 364 -14.06 32.61 -6.43
C ARG A 364 -14.06 31.65 -5.25
N ILE A 365 -15.24 31.26 -4.77
CA ILE A 365 -15.37 30.34 -3.62
C ILE A 365 -14.77 28.98 -3.96
N HIS A 366 -15.05 28.46 -5.15
CA HIS A 366 -14.46 27.20 -5.63
C HIS A 366 -12.95 27.29 -5.84
N MET A 367 -12.42 28.45 -6.26
CA MET A 367 -10.96 28.66 -6.32
C MET A 367 -10.31 28.61 -4.93
N GLU A 368 -10.93 29.19 -3.92
CA GLU A 368 -10.42 29.15 -2.53
C GLU A 368 -10.47 27.73 -1.97
N PHE A 369 -11.55 26.98 -2.25
CA PHE A 369 -11.62 25.55 -1.93
C PHE A 369 -10.51 24.75 -2.62
N CYS A 370 -10.30 24.93 -3.93
CA CYS A 370 -9.23 24.26 -4.68
C CYS A 370 -7.85 24.49 -4.04
N GLN A 371 -7.57 25.68 -3.53
CA GLN A 371 -6.31 25.97 -2.83
C GLN A 371 -6.18 25.17 -1.52
N ARG A 372 -7.25 25.05 -0.71
CA ARG A 372 -7.23 24.27 0.53
C ARG A 372 -7.19 22.76 0.26
N ALA A 373 -7.96 22.29 -0.73
CA ALA A 373 -7.96 20.90 -1.20
C ALA A 373 -6.60 20.47 -1.74
N PHE A 374 -5.91 21.37 -2.45
CA PHE A 374 -4.53 21.14 -2.87
C PHE A 374 -3.60 20.91 -1.68
N ILE A 375 -3.67 21.73 -0.64
CA ILE A 375 -2.85 21.53 0.58
C ILE A 375 -3.20 20.19 1.25
N LYS A 376 -4.49 19.87 1.35
CA LYS A 376 -4.98 18.62 1.96
C LYS A 376 -4.65 17.34 1.18
N SER A 377 -4.34 17.44 -0.11
CA SER A 377 -3.95 16.28 -0.94
C SER A 377 -2.46 15.91 -0.84
N HIS A 378 -1.65 16.71 -0.12
CA HIS A 378 -0.23 16.42 0.08
C HIS A 378 -0.04 15.19 0.97
N TYR A 379 0.89 14.32 0.57
CA TYR A 379 1.45 13.31 1.45
C TYR A 379 2.14 13.95 2.67
N PRO A 380 2.23 13.25 3.82
CA PRO A 380 3.03 13.70 4.95
C PRO A 380 4.52 13.79 4.59
N LYS A 381 5.22 14.74 5.23
CA LYS A 381 6.67 14.99 5.00
C LYS A 381 7.52 13.79 5.38
N ASP A 382 7.21 13.20 6.53
CA ASP A 382 7.88 12.00 7.01
C ASP A 382 7.12 10.76 6.54
N LEU A 383 7.54 10.21 5.41
CA LEU A 383 6.97 8.98 4.89
C LEU A 383 7.25 7.78 5.79
N ASN A 384 8.30 7.79 6.62
CA ASN A 384 8.49 6.70 7.58
C ASN A 384 7.34 6.68 8.59
N GLN A 385 6.87 7.84 9.05
CA GLN A 385 5.68 7.94 9.89
C GLN A 385 4.44 7.42 9.15
N TYR A 386 4.26 7.75 7.86
CA TYR A 386 3.16 7.21 7.06
C TYR A 386 3.19 5.68 6.94
N HIS A 387 4.35 5.08 6.68
CA HIS A 387 4.43 3.63 6.47
C HIS A 387 4.48 2.82 7.78
N THR A 388 4.97 3.40 8.89
CA THR A 388 5.22 2.67 10.15
C THR A 388 4.28 3.03 11.30
N ILE A 389 3.82 4.28 11.38
CA ILE A 389 3.00 4.78 12.50
C ILE A 389 1.51 4.76 12.12
N TRP A 390 1.16 5.14 10.89
CA TRP A 390 -0.22 5.07 10.43
C TRP A 390 -0.62 3.60 10.25
N ASN A 391 -1.77 3.23 10.81
CA ASN A 391 -2.29 1.89 10.61
C ASN A 391 -2.83 1.73 9.17
N GLN A 392 -3.13 0.49 8.76
CA GLN A 392 -3.65 0.24 7.41
C GLN A 392 -4.98 0.97 7.14
N GLU A 393 -5.88 1.00 8.12
CA GLU A 393 -7.20 1.63 7.97
C GLU A 393 -7.10 3.15 7.75
N ASP A 394 -6.15 3.82 8.42
CA ASP A 394 -5.89 5.26 8.29
C ASP A 394 -5.34 5.59 6.90
N ARG A 395 -4.43 4.76 6.38
CA ARG A 395 -3.90 4.89 5.02
C ARG A 395 -4.98 4.69 3.97
N ASP A 396 -5.82 3.66 4.13
CA ASP A 396 -6.94 3.39 3.21
C ASP A 396 -7.96 4.53 3.24
N ARG A 397 -8.27 5.07 4.44
CA ARG A 397 -9.13 6.26 4.60
C ARG A 397 -8.54 7.50 3.93
N TRP A 398 -7.24 7.75 4.09
CA TRP A 398 -6.59 8.88 3.44
C TRP A 398 -6.56 8.75 1.91
N LEU A 399 -6.29 7.55 1.38
CA LEU A 399 -6.34 7.29 -0.07
C LEU A 399 -7.75 7.50 -0.64
N LYS A 400 -8.79 7.04 0.08
CA LYS A 400 -10.19 7.28 -0.31
C LYS A 400 -10.53 8.77 -0.29
N PHE A 401 -10.16 9.49 0.77
CA PHE A 401 -10.35 10.94 0.88
C PHE A 401 -9.65 11.69 -0.26
N ARG A 402 -8.42 11.30 -0.59
CA ARG A 402 -7.67 11.84 -1.72
C ARG A 402 -8.37 11.60 -3.06
N GLN A 403 -8.96 10.42 -3.26
CA GLN A 403 -9.77 10.11 -4.44
C GLN A 403 -11.03 10.99 -4.55
N GLU A 404 -11.71 11.25 -3.43
CA GLU A 404 -12.88 12.14 -3.41
C GLU A 404 -12.50 13.60 -3.73
N ILE A 405 -11.34 14.08 -3.24
CA ILE A 405 -10.76 15.36 -3.65
C ILE A 405 -10.49 15.41 -5.17
N SER A 406 -9.95 14.33 -5.75
CA SER A 406 -9.74 14.22 -7.21
C SER A 406 -11.04 14.40 -7.98
N ASN A 407 -12.13 13.76 -7.53
CA ASN A 407 -13.46 13.92 -8.14
C ASN A 407 -13.96 15.38 -8.05
N CYS A 408 -13.66 16.06 -6.94
CA CYS A 408 -13.98 17.48 -6.78
C CYS A 408 -13.23 18.33 -7.81
N PHE A 409 -11.92 18.14 -8.00
CA PHE A 409 -11.15 18.86 -9.02
C PHE A 409 -11.68 18.61 -10.44
N LEU A 410 -12.00 17.35 -10.78
CA LEU A 410 -12.62 17.01 -12.06
C LEU A 410 -13.96 17.74 -12.27
N SER A 411 -14.83 17.73 -11.26
CA SER A 411 -16.14 18.38 -11.33
C SER A 411 -16.02 19.89 -11.54
N VAL A 412 -15.09 20.54 -10.85
CA VAL A 412 -14.83 21.97 -10.92
C VAL A 412 -14.25 22.36 -12.28
N PHE A 413 -13.32 21.56 -12.80
CA PHE A 413 -12.75 21.77 -14.12
C PHE A 413 -13.81 21.66 -15.22
N ARG A 414 -14.65 20.61 -15.15
CA ARG A 414 -15.64 20.27 -16.18
C ARG A 414 -16.87 21.17 -16.18
N TYR A 415 -17.46 21.43 -15.01
CA TYR A 415 -18.79 22.04 -14.93
C TYR A 415 -18.75 23.52 -14.54
N LEU A 416 -17.70 23.96 -13.84
CA LEU A 416 -17.55 25.35 -13.40
C LEU A 416 -16.52 26.14 -14.21
N ASN A 417 -15.88 25.51 -15.21
CA ASN A 417 -14.92 26.11 -16.13
C ASN A 417 -13.78 26.88 -15.43
N LEU A 418 -13.28 26.38 -14.29
CA LEU A 418 -12.18 27.01 -13.54
C LEU A 418 -10.79 26.78 -14.18
N HIS A 419 -10.68 26.85 -15.51
CA HIS A 419 -9.44 26.56 -16.24
C HIS A 419 -8.25 27.43 -15.80
N ASP A 420 -8.49 28.69 -15.39
CA ASP A 420 -7.43 29.61 -14.97
C ASP A 420 -6.64 29.09 -13.75
N TRP A 421 -7.32 28.47 -12.80
CA TRP A 421 -6.66 27.90 -11.61
C TRP A 421 -5.75 26.71 -12.01
N PHE A 422 -6.23 25.83 -12.89
CA PHE A 422 -5.43 24.71 -13.38
C PHE A 422 -4.28 25.17 -14.27
N LEU A 423 -4.46 26.25 -15.04
CA LEU A 423 -3.38 26.87 -15.79
C LEU A 423 -2.31 27.45 -14.85
N GLN A 424 -2.71 28.08 -13.74
CA GLN A 424 -1.78 28.54 -12.70
C GLN A 424 -1.02 27.38 -12.06
N ALA A 425 -1.72 26.29 -11.67
CA ALA A 425 -1.10 25.08 -11.14
C ALA A 425 -0.10 24.45 -12.13
N THR A 426 -0.47 24.42 -13.42
CA THR A 426 0.40 23.95 -14.51
C THR A 426 1.65 24.81 -14.64
N ASN A 427 1.49 26.15 -14.62
CA ASN A 427 2.61 27.09 -14.68
C ASN A 427 3.50 27.02 -13.44
N GLN A 428 2.93 26.77 -12.26
CA GLN A 428 3.66 26.56 -11.02
C GLN A 428 4.55 25.32 -11.15
N LEU A 429 3.99 24.17 -11.57
CA LEU A 429 4.76 22.95 -11.82
C LEU A 429 5.88 23.20 -12.85
N GLN A 430 5.56 23.88 -13.95
CA GLN A 430 6.54 24.26 -14.96
C GLN A 430 7.69 25.09 -14.36
N SER A 431 7.36 26.09 -13.54
CA SER A 431 8.37 26.94 -12.90
C SER A 431 9.26 26.17 -11.94
N THR A 432 8.72 25.23 -11.16
CA THR A 432 9.46 24.34 -10.26
C THR A 432 10.42 23.45 -11.04
N ILE A 433 9.99 22.93 -12.20
CA ILE A 433 10.85 22.13 -13.08
C ILE A 433 11.95 22.98 -13.73
N TYR A 434 11.73 24.22 -14.13
CA TYR A 434 12.80 24.99 -14.78
C TYR A 434 13.75 25.70 -13.81
N ASN A 435 13.25 26.17 -12.66
CA ASN A 435 14.00 27.09 -11.81
C ASN A 435 14.67 26.43 -10.61
N CYS A 436 14.17 25.29 -10.11
CA CYS A 436 14.76 24.64 -8.93
C CYS A 436 16.06 23.90 -9.26
N THR A 437 16.96 23.76 -8.30
CA THR A 437 18.07 22.80 -8.40
C THR A 437 17.57 21.35 -8.27
N ASN A 438 18.42 20.36 -8.58
CA ASN A 438 18.06 18.95 -8.42
C ASN A 438 17.76 18.59 -6.95
N GLU A 439 18.45 19.21 -5.99
CA GLU A 439 18.22 19.00 -4.55
C GLU A 439 16.91 19.65 -4.09
N GLU A 440 16.60 20.85 -4.56
CA GLU A 440 15.35 21.56 -4.25
C GLU A 440 14.11 20.84 -4.79
N LEU A 441 14.21 20.25 -5.99
CA LEU A 441 13.13 19.45 -6.58
C LEU A 441 12.75 18.25 -5.69
N LEU A 442 13.76 17.56 -5.15
CA LEU A 442 13.54 16.42 -4.25
C LEU A 442 13.13 16.87 -2.85
N ALA A 443 13.57 18.03 -2.37
CA ALA A 443 13.11 18.58 -1.08
C ALA A 443 11.61 18.95 -1.11
N ASN A 444 11.14 19.49 -2.24
CA ASN A 444 9.74 19.90 -2.44
C ASN A 444 8.93 18.86 -3.24
N TRP A 445 9.27 17.58 -3.10
CA TRP A 445 8.65 16.49 -3.84
C TRP A 445 7.13 16.42 -3.64
N GLN A 446 6.62 16.75 -2.45
CA GLN A 446 5.19 16.68 -2.11
C GLN A 446 4.36 17.64 -2.95
N GLU A 447 4.87 18.85 -3.17
CA GLU A 447 4.21 19.87 -3.97
C GLU A 447 4.17 19.44 -5.44
N SER A 448 5.30 18.90 -5.94
CA SER A 448 5.39 18.36 -7.30
C SER A 448 4.45 17.18 -7.52
N GLU A 449 4.39 16.26 -6.55
CA GLU A 449 3.51 15.08 -6.58
C GLU A 449 2.04 15.49 -6.52
N ALA A 450 1.66 16.41 -5.63
CA ALA A 450 0.28 16.88 -5.51
C ALA A 450 -0.19 17.64 -6.77
N LEU A 451 0.69 18.43 -7.40
CA LEU A 451 0.38 19.10 -8.68
C LEU A 451 0.17 18.07 -9.80
N LEU A 452 1.03 17.07 -9.91
CA LEU A 452 0.87 15.97 -10.88
C LEU A 452 -0.41 15.17 -10.62
N PHE A 453 -0.73 14.89 -9.36
CA PHE A 453 -1.96 14.23 -8.95
C PHE A 453 -3.21 15.00 -9.41
N ILE A 454 -3.25 16.33 -9.22
CA ILE A 454 -4.35 17.16 -9.71
C ILE A 454 -4.45 17.13 -11.23
N LEU A 455 -3.34 17.25 -11.95
CA LEU A 455 -3.36 17.19 -13.41
C LEU A 455 -3.83 15.81 -13.89
N SER A 456 -3.46 14.74 -13.17
CA SER A 456 -3.97 13.40 -13.40
C SER A 456 -5.48 13.29 -13.16
N SER A 457 -6.04 14.00 -12.18
CA SER A 457 -7.48 13.93 -11.86
C SER A 457 -8.39 14.45 -12.99
N ILE A 458 -7.90 15.41 -13.78
CA ILE A 458 -8.69 16.05 -14.86
C ILE A 458 -8.43 15.44 -16.24
N SER A 459 -7.51 14.46 -16.33
CA SER A 459 -6.99 13.98 -17.60
C SER A 459 -8.06 13.37 -18.51
N GLU A 460 -9.00 12.62 -17.94
CA GLU A 460 -10.08 11.96 -18.67
C GLU A 460 -10.88 13.00 -19.49
N HIS A 461 -11.32 14.07 -18.83
CA HIS A 461 -12.11 15.11 -19.47
C HIS A 461 -11.31 15.91 -20.49
N VAL A 462 -10.06 16.26 -20.15
CA VAL A 462 -9.16 16.97 -21.06
C VAL A 462 -8.94 16.19 -22.35
N ILE A 463 -8.84 14.85 -22.29
CA ILE A 463 -8.51 14.03 -23.46
C ILE A 463 -9.76 13.65 -24.27
N TYR A 464 -10.85 13.22 -23.62
CA TYR A 464 -12.07 12.84 -24.34
C TYR A 464 -12.74 14.03 -25.04
N GLU A 465 -12.76 15.22 -24.43
CA GLU A 465 -13.27 16.41 -25.12
C GLU A 465 -12.32 16.93 -26.21
N ASN A 466 -11.03 16.60 -26.15
CA ASN A 466 -10.10 16.87 -27.26
C ASN A 466 -10.42 16.07 -28.51
N GLU A 467 -10.92 14.84 -28.38
CA GLU A 467 -11.40 14.05 -29.53
C GLU A 467 -12.57 14.73 -30.25
N SER A 468 -13.29 15.64 -29.57
CA SER A 468 -14.36 16.46 -30.15
C SER A 468 -13.87 17.72 -30.91
N GLY A 469 -12.57 18.02 -30.87
CA GLY A 469 -11.93 19.09 -31.66
C GLY A 469 -11.87 20.47 -31.01
N ILE A 470 -11.99 20.57 -29.68
CA ILE A 470 -11.93 21.85 -28.94
C ILE A 470 -10.47 22.34 -28.83
N ILE A 471 -10.10 23.33 -29.63
CA ILE A 471 -8.71 23.86 -29.75
C ILE A 471 -8.07 24.27 -28.39
N PRO A 472 -8.76 24.94 -27.46
CA PRO A 472 -8.18 25.32 -26.16
C PRO A 472 -7.73 24.14 -25.29
N LEU A 473 -8.52 23.06 -25.24
CA LEU A 473 -8.21 21.87 -24.44
C LEU A 473 -7.04 21.08 -25.04
N LEU A 474 -6.88 21.11 -26.37
CA LEU A 474 -5.77 20.46 -27.05
C LEU A 474 -4.45 21.14 -26.68
N ASN A 475 -4.43 22.47 -26.72
CA ASN A 475 -3.26 23.26 -26.33
C ASN A 475 -2.92 23.05 -24.84
N PHE A 476 -3.94 22.97 -23.98
CA PHE A 476 -3.74 22.72 -22.56
C PHE A 476 -3.14 21.32 -22.30
N ALA A 477 -3.66 20.30 -22.97
CA ALA A 477 -3.15 18.94 -22.86
C ALA A 477 -1.73 18.78 -23.43
N GLN A 478 -1.41 19.53 -24.50
CA GLN A 478 -0.04 19.62 -25.01
C GLN A 478 0.90 20.31 -24.01
N LEU A 479 0.45 21.37 -23.34
CA LEU A 479 1.23 22.04 -22.30
C LEU A 479 1.57 21.07 -21.16
N ILE A 480 0.57 20.34 -20.63
CA ILE A 480 0.76 19.34 -19.58
C ILE A 480 1.73 18.24 -20.04
N SER A 481 1.53 17.72 -21.25
CA SER A 481 2.39 16.67 -21.81
C SER A 481 3.85 17.14 -21.88
N ASN A 482 4.11 18.35 -22.38
CA ASN A 482 5.45 18.94 -22.41
C ASN A 482 6.06 19.09 -21.01
N ILE A 483 5.26 19.47 -20.01
CA ILE A 483 5.73 19.62 -18.63
C ILE A 483 6.12 18.27 -18.02
N ILE A 484 5.27 17.24 -18.17
CA ILE A 484 5.56 15.86 -17.74
C ILE A 484 6.88 15.40 -18.35
N MET A 485 7.05 15.63 -19.64
CA MET A 485 8.27 15.26 -20.36
C MET A 485 9.53 15.96 -19.82
N ASN A 486 9.47 17.27 -19.54
CA ASN A 486 10.59 17.98 -18.94
C ASN A 486 10.86 17.53 -17.50
N PHE A 487 9.81 17.16 -16.75
CA PHE A 487 9.93 16.60 -15.42
C PHE A 487 10.72 15.28 -15.44
N ILE A 488 10.41 14.38 -16.38
CA ILE A 488 11.13 13.10 -16.56
C ILE A 488 12.62 13.34 -16.77
N ILE A 489 12.98 14.25 -17.68
CA ILE A 489 14.39 14.56 -17.98
C ILE A 489 15.10 15.07 -16.72
N LYS A 490 14.48 16.02 -16.00
CA LYS A 490 15.07 16.59 -14.79
C LYS A 490 15.20 15.58 -13.66
N LEU A 491 14.20 14.72 -13.46
CA LEU A 491 14.26 13.66 -12.47
C LEU A 491 15.39 12.67 -12.80
N GLN A 492 15.53 12.25 -14.06
CA GLN A 492 16.63 11.38 -14.49
C GLN A 492 18.01 12.01 -14.25
N GLN A 493 18.17 13.31 -14.53
CA GLN A 493 19.39 14.05 -14.25
C GLN A 493 19.70 14.10 -12.76
N SER A 494 18.69 14.35 -11.92
CA SER A 494 18.85 14.37 -10.47
C SER A 494 19.32 13.01 -9.94
N ILE A 495 18.68 11.91 -10.34
CA ILE A 495 19.05 10.56 -9.94
C ILE A 495 20.47 10.21 -10.40
N THR A 496 20.82 10.56 -11.65
CA THR A 496 22.16 10.32 -12.19
C THR A 496 23.23 11.08 -11.38
N TYR A 497 22.95 12.33 -11.02
CA TYR A 497 23.84 13.14 -10.17
C TYR A 497 24.08 12.48 -8.80
N PHE A 498 23.02 12.02 -8.13
CA PHE A 498 23.12 11.35 -6.82
C PHE A 498 23.86 10.01 -6.87
N ILE A 499 23.68 9.23 -7.94
CA ILE A 499 24.40 7.97 -8.14
C ILE A 499 25.92 8.24 -8.30
N HIS A 500 26.30 9.30 -9.02
CA HIS A 500 27.70 9.63 -9.29
C HIS A 500 28.41 10.30 -8.10
N SER A 501 27.68 11.03 -7.24
CA SER A 501 28.29 11.77 -6.13
C SER A 501 28.61 10.92 -4.90
N ASN A 502 27.86 9.83 -4.64
CA ASN A 502 27.95 9.12 -3.36
C ASN A 502 28.39 7.65 -3.41
N ASN A 503 28.68 7.03 -4.56
CA ASN A 503 29.07 5.60 -4.69
C ASN A 503 28.12 4.58 -3.99
N ASN A 504 26.99 5.02 -3.47
CA ASN A 504 26.04 4.24 -2.70
C ASN A 504 24.68 4.29 -3.39
N VAL A 505 24.24 3.14 -3.88
CA VAL A 505 22.93 2.87 -4.54
C VAL A 505 21.73 3.12 -3.59
N VAL A 506 22.01 3.38 -2.32
CA VAL A 506 21.05 3.57 -1.21
C VAL A 506 20.03 4.70 -1.46
N HIS A 507 20.34 5.70 -2.29
CA HIS A 507 19.38 6.80 -2.53
C HIS A 507 18.17 6.43 -3.41
N LEU A 508 18.22 5.35 -4.19
CA LEU A 508 17.03 4.80 -4.88
C LEU A 508 16.03 4.14 -3.91
N GLN A 509 16.37 4.04 -2.61
CA GLN A 509 15.52 3.45 -1.57
C GLN A 509 14.64 4.47 -0.84
N GLN A 510 14.63 5.74 -1.27
CA GLN A 510 13.81 6.75 -0.60
C GLN A 510 12.34 6.68 -1.06
N PRO A 511 11.37 6.48 -0.14
CA PRO A 511 9.96 6.22 -0.47
C PRO A 511 9.31 7.33 -1.31
N HIS A 512 9.75 8.59 -1.14
CA HIS A 512 9.22 9.73 -1.91
C HIS A 512 9.56 9.65 -3.41
N ILE A 513 10.69 9.04 -3.79
CA ILE A 513 11.05 8.85 -5.20
C ILE A 513 10.10 7.84 -5.85
N PHE A 514 9.72 6.78 -5.13
CA PHE A 514 8.75 5.80 -5.64
C PHE A 514 7.37 6.41 -5.88
N LEU A 515 6.88 7.22 -4.94
CA LEU A 515 5.61 7.94 -5.09
C LEU A 515 5.63 8.88 -6.30
N LEU A 516 6.71 9.65 -6.48
CA LEU A 516 6.87 10.50 -7.67
C LEU A 516 6.87 9.68 -8.97
N TYR A 517 7.60 8.56 -9.03
CA TYR A 517 7.60 7.66 -10.19
C TYR A 517 6.20 7.15 -10.50
N HIS A 518 5.48 6.70 -9.49
CA HIS A 518 4.12 6.21 -9.61
C HIS A 518 3.18 7.28 -10.19
N THR A 519 3.16 8.49 -9.61
CA THR A 519 2.28 9.58 -10.06
C THR A 519 2.64 10.06 -11.47
N ILE A 520 3.93 10.16 -11.82
CA ILE A 520 4.35 10.51 -13.19
C ILE A 520 3.91 9.43 -14.19
N LEU A 521 4.07 8.16 -13.86
CA LEU A 521 3.63 7.06 -14.71
C LEU A 521 2.12 7.11 -14.92
N LEU A 522 1.32 7.31 -13.87
CA LEU A 522 -0.12 7.54 -14.01
C LEU A 522 -0.43 8.71 -14.96
N CYS A 523 0.27 9.84 -14.84
CA CYS A 523 0.11 10.94 -15.78
C CYS A 523 0.47 10.54 -17.23
N ILE A 524 1.49 9.72 -17.45
CA ILE A 524 1.86 9.21 -18.79
C ILE A 524 0.77 8.30 -19.34
N GLU A 525 0.24 7.36 -18.53
CA GLU A 525 -0.86 6.48 -18.94
C GLU A 525 -2.07 7.32 -19.36
N ASN A 526 -2.45 8.25 -18.50
CA ASN A 526 -3.58 9.13 -18.70
C ASN A 526 -3.43 10.01 -19.94
N TYR A 527 -2.31 10.74 -20.10
CA TYR A 527 -2.04 11.63 -21.25
C TYR A 527 -1.41 10.94 -22.47
N SER A 528 -1.42 9.60 -22.50
CA SER A 528 -0.74 8.83 -23.53
C SER A 528 -1.11 9.19 -24.97
N PRO A 529 -2.38 9.48 -25.36
CA PRO A 529 -2.71 9.78 -26.76
C PRO A 529 -1.96 11.01 -27.29
N ILE A 530 -1.72 11.99 -26.42
CA ILE A 530 -1.11 13.26 -26.79
C ILE A 530 0.42 13.16 -26.68
N ILE A 531 0.94 12.57 -25.60
CA ILE A 531 2.38 12.33 -25.45
C ILE A 531 2.93 11.52 -26.62
N LEU A 532 2.19 10.50 -27.08
CA LEU A 532 2.59 9.66 -28.21
C LEU A 532 2.49 10.39 -29.57
N SER A 533 1.70 11.44 -29.68
CA SER A 533 1.60 12.28 -30.87
C SER A 533 2.71 13.34 -30.98
N MET A 534 3.48 13.57 -29.91
CA MET A 534 4.55 14.57 -29.89
C MET A 534 5.86 14.04 -30.48
N ASP A 535 6.52 14.90 -31.27
CA ASP A 535 7.82 14.64 -31.90
C ASP A 535 9.02 15.07 -31.03
N SER A 536 8.77 15.68 -29.86
CA SER A 536 9.77 16.46 -29.11
C SER A 536 10.74 15.65 -28.25
N LEU A 537 10.49 14.35 -28.04
CA LEU A 537 11.37 13.50 -27.22
C LEU A 537 11.67 12.17 -27.90
N SER A 538 12.89 11.69 -27.65
CA SER A 538 13.30 10.38 -28.11
C SER A 538 12.51 9.34 -27.33
N GLU A 539 11.88 8.38 -28.04
CA GLU A 539 11.20 7.22 -27.43
C GLU A 539 12.09 6.50 -26.40
N ILE A 540 13.41 6.68 -26.53
CA ILE A 540 14.48 6.14 -25.70
C ILE A 540 14.44 6.72 -24.28
N ASP A 541 14.20 8.02 -24.08
CA ASP A 541 14.23 8.64 -22.75
C ASP A 541 13.02 8.19 -21.90
N LEU A 542 11.87 8.00 -22.54
CA LEU A 542 10.64 7.53 -21.89
C LEU A 542 10.71 6.03 -21.59
N ILE A 543 11.28 5.23 -22.50
CA ILE A 543 11.63 3.83 -22.21
C ILE A 543 12.66 3.76 -21.08
N GLN A 544 13.69 4.61 -21.07
CA GLN A 544 14.69 4.66 -19.99
C GLN A 544 14.06 5.01 -18.64
N PHE A 545 13.09 5.91 -18.61
CA PHE A 545 12.34 6.23 -17.39
C PHE A 545 11.58 5.03 -16.85
N ILE A 546 10.82 4.33 -17.70
CA ILE A 546 10.05 3.13 -17.34
C ILE A 546 10.98 1.98 -16.92
N LEU A 547 12.14 1.85 -17.58
CA LEU A 547 13.13 0.86 -17.19
C LEU A 547 13.79 1.19 -15.84
N ASN A 548 13.91 2.46 -15.48
CA ASN A 548 14.40 2.87 -14.16
C ASN A 548 13.33 2.68 -13.06
N SER A 549 12.04 2.85 -13.37
CA SER A 549 10.96 2.55 -12.41
C SER A 549 10.81 1.04 -12.16
N LEU A 550 10.90 0.21 -13.21
CA LEU A 550 10.91 -1.26 -13.08
C LEU A 550 12.16 -1.79 -12.36
N LEU A 551 13.17 -0.95 -12.19
CA LEU A 551 14.44 -1.30 -11.59
C LEU A 551 14.47 -1.02 -10.11
N SER A 552 13.80 0.06 -9.69
CA SER A 552 13.59 0.37 -8.28
C SER A 552 12.71 -0.69 -7.60
N THR A 553 11.79 -1.33 -8.34
CA THR A 553 10.92 -2.40 -7.82
C THR A 553 11.61 -3.75 -7.61
N CYS A 554 12.79 -3.97 -8.19
CA CYS A 554 13.56 -5.20 -8.02
C CYS A 554 14.45 -5.22 -6.76
N ILE A 555 14.50 -4.12 -5.99
CA ILE A 555 15.28 -4.02 -4.75
C ILE A 555 14.35 -4.41 -3.58
N PRO A 556 14.63 -5.49 -2.84
CA PRO A 556 13.73 -5.95 -1.79
C PRO A 556 13.74 -4.95 -0.62
N ILE A 557 12.59 -4.31 -0.37
CA ILE A 557 12.31 -3.56 0.86
C ILE A 557 11.20 -4.33 1.58
N GLU A 558 11.46 -4.82 2.79
CA GLU A 558 10.60 -5.75 3.52
C GLU A 558 9.19 -5.19 3.86
N ASN A 559 8.97 -3.87 3.76
CA ASN A 559 7.74 -3.19 4.21
C ASN A 559 6.83 -2.62 3.12
N ASP A 560 7.24 -2.56 1.84
CA ASP A 560 6.53 -1.79 0.77
C ASP A 560 6.02 -2.65 -0.41
N GLN A 561 5.73 -3.94 -0.18
CA GLN A 561 5.44 -4.89 -1.27
C GLN A 561 4.23 -4.54 -2.15
N TYR A 562 3.19 -3.89 -1.60
CA TYR A 562 2.00 -3.51 -2.36
C TYR A 562 2.25 -2.32 -3.30
N ASP A 563 2.90 -1.26 -2.81
CA ASP A 563 3.20 -0.06 -3.61
C ASP A 563 4.19 -0.38 -4.74
N LEU A 564 5.16 -1.27 -4.48
CA LEU A 564 6.10 -1.76 -5.49
C LEU A 564 5.40 -2.61 -6.57
N MET A 565 4.37 -3.38 -6.19
CA MET A 565 3.57 -4.16 -7.13
C MET A 565 2.76 -3.25 -8.05
N GLU A 566 2.12 -2.22 -7.50
CA GLU A 566 1.34 -1.26 -8.28
C GLU A 566 2.22 -0.46 -9.24
N LEU A 567 3.39 0.00 -8.78
CA LEU A 567 4.40 0.67 -9.61
C LEU A 567 4.87 -0.23 -10.78
N CYS A 568 5.10 -1.52 -10.52
CA CYS A 568 5.41 -2.52 -11.54
C CYS A 568 4.29 -2.65 -12.58
N HIS A 569 3.04 -2.82 -12.13
CA HIS A 569 1.91 -2.98 -13.03
C HIS A 569 1.70 -1.77 -13.93
N ILE A 570 1.73 -0.55 -13.38
CA ILE A 570 1.54 0.69 -14.15
C ILE A 570 2.71 0.86 -15.14
N SER A 571 3.95 0.63 -14.70
CA SER A 571 5.13 0.69 -15.58
C SER A 571 5.00 -0.24 -16.81
N LEU A 572 4.52 -1.47 -16.61
CA LEU A 572 4.30 -2.44 -17.68
C LEU A 572 3.11 -2.10 -18.58
N ARG A 573 2.03 -1.53 -18.03
CA ARG A 573 0.88 -1.04 -18.82
C ARG A 573 1.30 0.08 -19.77
N ILE A 574 2.02 1.07 -19.27
CA ILE A 574 2.51 2.20 -20.08
C ILE A 574 3.45 1.70 -21.16
N LEU A 575 4.35 0.78 -20.82
CA LEU A 575 5.21 0.13 -21.81
C LEU A 575 4.39 -0.54 -22.92
N GLN A 576 3.32 -1.26 -22.57
CA GLN A 576 2.42 -1.88 -23.52
C GLN A 576 1.72 -0.84 -24.41
N ILE A 577 1.27 0.28 -23.85
CA ILE A 577 0.61 1.38 -24.58
C ILE A 577 1.57 1.99 -25.62
N ILE A 578 2.81 2.29 -25.24
CA ILE A 578 3.83 2.85 -26.15
C ILE A 578 4.15 1.87 -27.28
N LEU A 579 4.27 0.58 -26.95
CA LEU A 579 4.52 -0.47 -27.94
C LEU A 579 3.36 -0.63 -28.92
N LYS A 580 2.11 -0.61 -28.45
CA LYS A 580 0.91 -0.73 -29.30
C LYS A 580 0.70 0.50 -30.19
N SER A 581 1.08 1.70 -29.76
CA SER A 581 0.83 2.93 -30.51
C SER A 581 1.85 3.24 -31.61
N LYS A 582 3.16 3.15 -31.32
CA LYS A 582 4.22 3.58 -32.27
C LYS A 582 4.85 2.45 -33.09
N LEU A 583 4.78 1.20 -32.62
CA LEU A 583 5.53 0.07 -33.21
C LEU A 583 4.63 -0.98 -33.91
N SER A 584 3.31 -0.77 -33.92
CA SER A 584 2.29 -1.75 -34.33
C SER A 584 2.14 -1.98 -35.83
N SER A 585 2.78 -1.21 -36.71
CA SER A 585 2.48 -1.31 -38.15
C SER A 585 3.22 -2.41 -38.93
N SER A 586 4.17 -3.18 -38.35
CA SER A 586 4.84 -4.26 -39.12
C SER A 586 5.69 -5.30 -38.37
N ASN A 587 5.71 -5.37 -37.04
CA ASN A 587 6.72 -6.19 -36.35
C ASN A 587 6.10 -7.31 -35.50
N VAL A 588 6.27 -8.57 -35.92
CA VAL A 588 5.80 -9.80 -35.23
C VAL A 588 6.24 -9.85 -33.76
N LEU A 589 7.39 -9.23 -33.47
CA LEU A 589 7.93 -9.07 -32.12
C LEU A 589 7.10 -8.20 -31.21
N VAL A 590 6.56 -7.08 -31.71
CA VAL A 590 5.74 -6.17 -30.92
C VAL A 590 4.49 -6.90 -30.46
N ASN A 591 3.84 -7.66 -31.36
CA ASN A 591 2.69 -8.50 -31.03
C ASN A 591 3.04 -9.59 -30.00
N MET A 592 4.23 -10.19 -30.09
CA MET A 592 4.68 -11.18 -29.11
C MET A 592 4.93 -10.55 -27.73
N ILE A 593 5.57 -9.37 -27.67
CA ILE A 593 5.82 -8.63 -26.43
C ILE A 593 4.48 -8.21 -25.81
N THR A 594 3.58 -7.62 -26.60
CA THR A 594 2.29 -7.15 -26.10
C THR A 594 1.43 -8.29 -25.59
N ASN A 595 1.43 -9.46 -26.25
CA ASN A 595 0.69 -10.65 -25.78
C ASN A 595 1.30 -11.23 -24.48
N THR A 596 2.62 -11.15 -24.33
CA THR A 596 3.31 -11.61 -23.12
C THR A 596 3.01 -10.68 -21.94
N LEU A 597 3.03 -9.36 -22.18
CA LEU A 597 2.60 -8.35 -21.21
C LEU A 597 1.12 -8.48 -20.85
N GLU A 598 0.24 -8.80 -21.81
CA GLU A 598 -1.20 -8.98 -21.58
C GLU A 598 -1.50 -10.20 -20.72
N ASN A 599 -0.78 -11.30 -20.93
CA ASN A 599 -0.85 -12.47 -20.06
C ASN A 599 -0.36 -12.17 -18.63
N PHE A 600 0.62 -11.27 -18.47
CA PHE A 600 1.13 -10.86 -17.18
C PHE A 600 0.15 -9.95 -16.42
N LEU A 601 -0.38 -8.93 -17.10
CA LEU A 601 -1.36 -7.99 -16.52
C LEU A 601 -2.66 -8.67 -16.06
N ASN A 602 -3.00 -9.81 -16.66
CA ASN A 602 -4.18 -10.60 -16.28
C ASN A 602 -3.94 -11.52 -15.06
N GLN A 603 -2.71 -11.65 -14.55
CA GLN A 603 -2.39 -12.44 -13.36
C GLN A 603 -2.34 -11.55 -12.12
N THR A 604 -3.35 -11.65 -11.24
CA THR A 604 -3.54 -10.82 -10.03
C THR A 604 -2.75 -11.30 -8.80
N LYS A 605 -1.55 -11.86 -8.98
CA LYS A 605 -0.76 -12.43 -7.87
C LYS A 605 0.44 -11.56 -7.51
N PRO A 606 0.90 -11.59 -6.23
CA PRO A 606 2.12 -10.88 -5.82
C PRO A 606 3.29 -11.29 -6.72
N ILE A 607 4.22 -10.36 -6.96
CA ILE A 607 5.40 -10.54 -7.81
C ILE A 607 6.14 -11.81 -7.36
N ASP A 608 5.84 -12.91 -8.03
CA ASP A 608 6.49 -14.18 -7.87
C ASP A 608 7.77 -14.21 -8.71
N GLN A 609 8.63 -15.19 -8.49
CA GLN A 609 9.90 -15.31 -9.22
C GLN A 609 9.70 -15.40 -10.74
N THR A 610 8.52 -15.80 -11.21
CA THR A 610 8.09 -15.75 -12.61
C THR A 610 7.86 -14.34 -13.14
N SER A 611 7.33 -13.44 -12.30
CA SER A 611 7.13 -12.02 -12.62
C SER A 611 8.44 -11.27 -12.89
N ASN A 612 9.45 -11.46 -12.04
CA ASN A 612 10.79 -10.88 -12.25
C ASN A 612 11.47 -11.43 -13.51
N ASN A 613 11.32 -12.73 -13.80
CA ASN A 613 11.84 -13.33 -15.02
C ASN A 613 11.15 -12.76 -16.29
N LEU A 614 9.84 -12.48 -16.21
CA LEU A 614 9.08 -11.88 -17.31
C LEU A 614 9.40 -10.40 -17.53
N ILE A 615 9.67 -9.63 -16.47
CA ILE A 615 10.18 -8.25 -16.57
C ILE A 615 11.53 -8.25 -17.26
N SER A 616 12.48 -9.08 -16.82
CA SER A 616 13.78 -9.25 -17.48
C SER A 616 13.65 -9.66 -18.96
N TYR A 617 12.68 -10.52 -19.28
CA TYR A 617 12.38 -10.93 -20.66
C TYR A 617 11.83 -9.76 -21.49
N CYS A 618 10.91 -8.94 -20.94
CA CYS A 618 10.37 -7.76 -21.62
C CYS A 618 11.45 -6.71 -21.89
N ILE A 619 12.37 -6.47 -20.94
CA ILE A 619 13.56 -5.62 -21.12
C ILE A 619 14.42 -6.13 -22.28
N GLY A 620 14.66 -7.45 -22.34
CA GLY A 620 15.41 -8.11 -23.41
C GLY A 620 14.75 -8.00 -24.79
N MET A 621 13.42 -8.02 -24.87
CA MET A 621 12.69 -7.93 -26.13
C MET A 621 12.54 -6.49 -26.65
N LEU A 622 12.41 -5.49 -25.76
CA LEU A 622 12.41 -4.07 -26.12
C LEU A 622 13.68 -3.64 -26.87
N LEU A 623 14.82 -4.25 -26.53
CA LEU A 623 16.10 -4.06 -27.21
C LEU A 623 16.09 -4.43 -28.70
N ARG A 624 15.17 -5.30 -29.13
CA ARG A 624 15.06 -5.74 -30.53
C ARG A 624 14.32 -4.75 -31.43
N LEU A 625 13.63 -3.77 -30.84
CA LEU A 625 12.75 -2.83 -31.57
C LEU A 625 13.44 -1.55 -32.05
N SER A 626 14.65 -1.23 -31.59
CA SER A 626 15.40 -0.06 -32.08
C SER A 626 15.89 -0.29 -33.52
N LYS A 627 15.19 0.27 -34.51
CA LYS A 627 15.60 0.22 -35.94
C LYS A 627 16.85 1.09 -36.22
N GLU A 628 17.47 0.79 -37.35
CA GLU A 628 18.87 1.06 -37.75
C GLU A 628 19.35 2.53 -37.72
N GLU A 629 18.48 3.54 -37.69
CA GLU A 629 18.91 4.95 -37.82
C GLU A 629 19.42 5.59 -36.52
N ASN A 630 19.01 5.10 -35.34
CA ASN A 630 19.50 5.59 -34.03
C ASN A 630 20.35 4.56 -33.25
N ARG A 631 20.71 3.46 -33.91
CA ARG A 631 21.34 2.27 -33.32
C ARG A 631 22.58 2.58 -32.48
N LYS A 632 23.42 3.55 -32.86
CA LYS A 632 24.63 3.93 -32.08
C LYS A 632 24.32 4.71 -30.81
N HIS A 633 23.33 5.59 -30.82
CA HIS A 633 22.97 6.40 -29.65
C HIS A 633 22.16 5.57 -28.66
N THR A 634 21.21 4.76 -29.15
CA THR A 634 20.50 3.77 -28.32
C THR A 634 21.47 2.74 -27.77
N ILE A 635 22.41 2.17 -28.55
CA ILE A 635 23.45 1.26 -28.03
C ILE A 635 24.40 1.97 -27.05
N SER A 636 24.75 3.24 -27.24
CA SER A 636 25.61 4.00 -26.32
C SER A 636 24.91 4.35 -25.00
N LEU A 637 23.64 4.77 -25.05
CA LEU A 637 22.81 5.00 -23.87
C LEU A 637 22.51 3.69 -23.14
N PHE A 638 22.19 2.62 -23.88
CA PHE A 638 22.06 1.29 -23.31
C PHE A 638 23.39 0.75 -22.81
N GLN A 639 24.53 1.08 -23.42
CA GLN A 639 25.86 0.77 -22.89
C GLN A 639 26.11 1.53 -21.60
N ASN A 640 25.67 2.78 -21.45
CA ASN A 640 25.79 3.54 -20.22
C ASN A 640 24.82 3.06 -19.13
N ILE A 641 23.60 2.64 -19.49
CA ILE A 641 22.62 2.02 -18.59
C ILE A 641 23.07 0.60 -18.21
N LEU A 642 23.63 -0.16 -19.15
CA LEU A 642 24.26 -1.44 -18.89
C LEU A 642 25.51 -1.23 -18.05
N TYR A 643 26.33 -0.22 -18.31
CA TYR A 643 27.50 0.10 -17.49
C TYR A 643 27.04 0.51 -16.09
N SER A 644 25.98 1.31 -15.93
CA SER A 644 25.45 1.65 -14.61
C SER A 644 24.80 0.44 -13.91
N ARG A 645 24.06 -0.42 -14.63
CA ARG A 645 23.51 -1.70 -14.14
C ARG A 645 24.61 -2.70 -13.81
N LEU A 646 25.71 -2.70 -14.56
CA LEU A 646 26.89 -3.55 -14.37
C LEU A 646 27.80 -3.02 -13.28
N GLU A 647 27.85 -1.71 -13.06
CA GLU A 647 28.54 -1.06 -11.93
C GLU A 647 27.72 -1.28 -10.66
N THR A 648 26.39 -1.14 -10.74
CA THR A 648 25.42 -1.49 -9.67
C THR A 648 25.46 -2.99 -9.37
N PHE A 649 25.55 -3.84 -10.38
CA PHE A 649 25.71 -5.29 -10.24
C PHE A 649 27.11 -5.66 -9.77
N ARG A 650 28.15 -4.94 -10.16
CA ARG A 650 29.52 -5.08 -9.63
C ARG A 650 29.54 -4.69 -8.14
N LEU A 651 28.78 -3.68 -7.73
CA LEU A 651 28.54 -3.30 -6.34
C LEU A 651 27.68 -4.34 -5.60
N LEU A 652 26.62 -4.88 -6.17
CA LEU A 652 25.84 -5.99 -5.59
C LEU A 652 26.66 -7.28 -5.50
N CYS A 653 27.54 -7.55 -6.46
CA CYS A 653 28.51 -8.64 -6.38
C CYS A 653 29.61 -8.39 -5.35
N THR A 654 29.73 -7.18 -4.79
CA THR A 654 30.62 -6.94 -3.63
C THR A 654 29.97 -7.33 -2.31
N THR A 655 28.64 -7.51 -2.26
CA THR A 655 27.98 -8.15 -1.11
C THR A 655 28.05 -9.67 -1.26
N THR A 656 28.21 -10.37 -0.14
CA THR A 656 28.73 -11.75 -0.09
C THR A 656 27.73 -12.85 -0.47
N THR A 657 26.56 -12.50 -1.02
CA THR A 657 25.47 -13.45 -1.32
C THR A 657 25.17 -13.46 -2.81
N GLN A 658 25.43 -14.59 -3.49
CA GLN A 658 25.04 -14.79 -4.88
C GLN A 658 23.55 -15.14 -4.96
N ASP A 659 22.78 -14.33 -5.69
CA ASP A 659 21.32 -14.50 -5.81
C ASP A 659 20.96 -15.12 -7.19
N ASP A 660 20.20 -16.23 -7.19
CA ASP A 660 19.80 -17.00 -8.40
C ASP A 660 19.04 -16.12 -9.40
N VAL A 661 18.26 -15.16 -8.88
CA VAL A 661 17.48 -14.20 -9.66
C VAL A 661 18.38 -13.37 -10.59
N ILE A 662 19.55 -12.99 -10.09
CA ILE A 662 20.46 -12.10 -10.82
C ILE A 662 21.25 -12.88 -11.88
N LEU A 663 21.73 -14.08 -11.55
CA LEU A 663 22.47 -14.93 -12.50
C LEU A 663 21.59 -15.43 -13.65
N LYS A 664 20.32 -15.74 -13.38
CA LYS A 664 19.35 -16.12 -14.41
C LYS A 664 18.99 -14.95 -15.33
N SER A 665 18.92 -13.73 -14.79
CA SER A 665 18.73 -12.51 -15.60
C SER A 665 19.93 -12.24 -16.51
N ILE A 666 21.15 -12.45 -16.00
CA ILE A 666 22.39 -12.35 -16.77
C ILE A 666 22.46 -13.43 -17.85
N GLN A 667 22.03 -14.65 -17.54
CA GLN A 667 21.97 -15.75 -18.49
C GLN A 667 21.08 -15.38 -19.68
N TYR A 668 19.82 -15.01 -19.45
CA TYR A 668 18.91 -14.64 -20.54
C TYR A 668 19.42 -13.46 -21.36
N TYR A 669 20.09 -12.50 -20.72
CA TYR A 669 20.71 -11.37 -21.39
C TYR A 669 21.86 -11.79 -22.33
N ILE A 670 22.73 -12.70 -21.88
CA ILE A 670 23.86 -13.19 -22.68
C ILE A 670 23.40 -14.12 -23.81
N GLU A 671 22.43 -14.99 -23.54
CA GLU A 671 21.81 -15.85 -24.55
C GLU A 671 21.17 -15.03 -25.68
N TRP A 672 20.54 -13.90 -25.34
CA TRP A 672 20.01 -12.94 -26.31
C TRP A 672 21.12 -12.25 -27.12
N LEU A 673 22.13 -11.71 -26.45
CA LEU A 673 23.28 -11.03 -27.08
C LEU A 673 23.96 -11.91 -28.15
N LEU A 674 24.17 -13.19 -27.81
CA LEU A 674 24.89 -14.13 -28.67
C LEU A 674 24.00 -14.70 -29.80
N ASN A 675 22.69 -14.90 -29.59
CA ASN A 675 21.81 -15.45 -30.63
C ASN A 675 21.42 -14.44 -31.73
N ASP A 676 21.23 -13.15 -31.41
CA ASP A 676 20.72 -12.17 -32.38
C ASP A 676 21.84 -11.34 -33.06
N GLN A 677 22.99 -11.11 -32.40
CA GLN A 677 24.10 -10.31 -32.95
C GLN A 677 25.16 -11.11 -33.72
N CYS A 678 25.13 -12.46 -33.64
CA CYS A 678 26.07 -13.30 -34.40
C CYS A 678 25.99 -13.13 -35.93
N ARG A 679 24.90 -12.53 -36.44
CA ARG A 679 24.74 -12.20 -37.86
C ARG A 679 25.63 -11.04 -38.35
N HIS A 680 26.20 -10.23 -37.45
CA HIS A 680 26.97 -9.02 -37.78
C HIS A 680 28.31 -8.90 -37.01
N MET A 681 28.90 -10.02 -36.56
CA MET A 681 30.04 -10.12 -35.63
C MET A 681 31.28 -9.26 -35.94
N ASN A 682 31.46 -8.79 -37.17
CA ASN A 682 32.63 -7.96 -37.52
C ASN A 682 32.51 -6.49 -37.10
N GLU A 683 31.32 -5.98 -36.73
CA GLU A 683 31.13 -4.54 -36.43
C GLU A 683 31.04 -4.18 -34.93
N HIS A 684 30.99 -5.15 -34.01
CA HIS A 684 30.68 -4.89 -32.59
C HIS A 684 31.68 -5.53 -31.59
N LEU A 685 32.97 -5.22 -31.76
CA LEU A 685 34.06 -5.57 -30.84
C LEU A 685 33.84 -5.09 -29.39
N SER A 686 33.16 -3.96 -29.18
CA SER A 686 32.89 -3.40 -27.84
C SER A 686 31.85 -4.19 -27.04
N LEU A 687 30.85 -4.77 -27.70
CA LEU A 687 29.84 -5.63 -27.07
C LEU A 687 30.42 -6.99 -26.68
N LEU A 688 31.28 -7.56 -27.53
CA LEU A 688 32.05 -8.75 -27.20
C LEU A 688 32.97 -8.51 -25.99
N GLN A 689 33.60 -7.33 -25.93
CA GLN A 689 34.45 -6.94 -24.80
C GLN A 689 33.66 -6.75 -23.50
N LEU A 690 32.42 -6.27 -23.59
CA LEU A 690 31.50 -6.16 -22.45
C LEU A 690 31.05 -7.52 -21.92
N VAL A 691 30.67 -8.44 -22.81
CA VAL A 691 30.30 -9.82 -22.46
C VAL A 691 31.48 -10.54 -21.82
N THR A 692 32.69 -10.37 -22.35
CA THR A 692 33.90 -10.98 -21.79
C THR A 692 34.30 -10.38 -20.44
N ASN A 693 34.15 -9.07 -20.23
CA ASN A 693 34.35 -8.44 -18.92
C ASN A 693 33.33 -8.93 -17.87
N LEU A 694 32.07 -9.07 -18.27
CA LEU A 694 30.99 -9.64 -17.46
C LEU A 694 31.33 -11.05 -16.99
N PHE A 695 31.75 -11.91 -17.92
CA PHE A 695 32.21 -13.26 -17.60
C PHE A 695 33.42 -13.25 -16.68
N SER A 696 34.42 -12.39 -16.95
CA SER A 696 35.60 -12.27 -16.09
C SER A 696 35.21 -11.94 -14.64
N ASN A 697 34.33 -10.97 -14.41
CA ASN A 697 33.91 -10.56 -13.06
C ASN A 697 33.13 -11.66 -12.33
N ILE A 698 32.21 -12.35 -13.02
CA ILE A 698 31.46 -13.47 -12.42
C ILE A 698 32.42 -14.60 -12.05
N PHE A 699 33.37 -14.92 -12.93
CA PHE A 699 34.36 -15.96 -12.69
C PHE A 699 35.34 -15.57 -11.58
N ASP A 700 35.75 -14.30 -11.50
CA ASP A 700 36.56 -13.79 -10.39
C ASP A 700 35.83 -13.94 -9.05
N LYS A 701 34.51 -13.76 -9.03
CA LYS A 701 33.70 -13.97 -7.81
C LYS A 701 33.54 -15.43 -7.45
N ILE A 702 33.28 -16.31 -8.41
CA ILE A 702 33.27 -17.76 -8.18
C ILE A 702 34.64 -18.22 -7.66
N ASN A 703 35.72 -17.69 -8.25
CA ASN A 703 37.09 -17.94 -7.84
C ASN A 703 37.35 -17.48 -6.38
N ILE A 704 37.02 -16.22 -6.05
CA ILE A 704 37.12 -15.67 -4.70
C ILE A 704 36.28 -16.47 -3.70
N LEU A 705 35.05 -16.85 -4.07
CA LEU A 705 34.16 -17.65 -3.22
C LEU A 705 34.79 -19.00 -2.89
N LEU A 706 35.27 -19.72 -3.91
CA LEU A 706 35.89 -21.03 -3.72
C LEU A 706 37.20 -20.93 -2.92
N ILE A 707 38.08 -19.97 -3.23
CA ILE A 707 39.37 -19.80 -2.55
C ILE A 707 39.20 -19.32 -1.11
N ASN A 708 38.38 -18.29 -0.86
CA ASN A 708 38.20 -17.74 0.49
C ASN A 708 37.62 -18.78 1.44
N GLN A 709 36.73 -19.63 0.96
CA GLN A 709 36.14 -20.68 1.75
C GLN A 709 37.20 -21.73 2.11
N VAL A 710 38.06 -22.12 1.17
CA VAL A 710 39.16 -23.06 1.40
C VAL A 710 40.25 -22.47 2.31
N GLN A 711 40.47 -21.16 2.26
CA GLN A 711 41.37 -20.45 3.19
C GLN A 711 40.86 -20.39 4.64
N ARG A 712 39.55 -20.59 4.88
CA ARG A 712 39.00 -20.66 6.26
C ARG A 712 39.37 -21.97 6.97
N ILE A 713 39.89 -22.98 6.27
CA ILE A 713 40.42 -24.18 6.92
C ILE A 713 41.82 -23.86 7.46
N ASP A 714 41.88 -23.63 8.78
CA ASP A 714 43.14 -23.53 9.52
C ASP A 714 43.96 -24.84 9.36
N ASP A 715 45.29 -24.74 9.41
CA ASP A 715 46.21 -25.89 9.27
C ASP A 715 45.96 -27.03 10.28
N ASN A 716 45.21 -26.75 11.36
CA ASN A 716 44.84 -27.72 12.39
C ASN A 716 43.45 -28.37 12.18
N ASN A 717 42.65 -27.90 11.21
CA ASN A 717 41.25 -28.32 11.00
C ASN A 717 41.05 -29.25 9.78
N ASP A 718 42.11 -29.62 9.03
CA ASP A 718 42.09 -30.60 7.93
C ASP A 718 41.88 -32.06 8.44
N VAL A 719 40.95 -32.29 9.36
CA VAL A 719 40.77 -33.58 10.05
C VAL A 719 39.62 -34.37 9.43
N LEU A 720 39.94 -35.42 8.66
CA LEU A 720 38.97 -36.38 8.13
C LEU A 720 39.07 -37.69 8.92
N PHE A 721 37.96 -38.15 9.51
CA PHE A 721 37.94 -39.34 10.38
C PHE A 721 39.02 -39.33 11.49
N GLY A 722 39.32 -38.15 12.06
CA GLY A 722 40.30 -38.01 13.14
C GLY A 722 41.77 -37.96 12.70
N LYS A 723 42.06 -37.99 11.40
CA LYS A 723 43.43 -37.89 10.84
C LYS A 723 43.61 -36.55 10.12
N CYS A 724 44.69 -35.82 10.42
CA CYS A 724 45.05 -34.58 9.74
C CYS A 724 45.64 -34.89 8.36
N ILE A 725 45.06 -34.33 7.30
CA ILE A 725 45.45 -34.60 5.91
C ILE A 725 46.66 -33.73 5.50
N GLY A 726 46.73 -32.47 5.96
CA GLY A 726 47.90 -31.60 5.79
C GLY A 726 48.09 -31.05 4.37
N TYR A 727 47.09 -30.34 3.83
CA TYR A 727 47.20 -29.66 2.53
C TYR A 727 48.09 -28.41 2.62
N THR A 728 48.87 -28.15 1.57
CA THR A 728 49.71 -26.95 1.49
C THR A 728 48.89 -25.71 1.10
N LYS A 729 49.39 -24.52 1.46
CA LYS A 729 48.76 -23.23 1.09
C LYS A 729 48.61 -23.05 -0.43
N GLU A 730 49.54 -23.58 -1.23
CA GLU A 730 49.47 -23.52 -2.69
C GLU A 730 48.32 -24.41 -3.23
N GLU A 731 48.08 -25.57 -2.64
CA GLU A 731 47.00 -26.49 -3.02
C GLU A 731 45.61 -25.97 -2.63
N ARG A 732 45.53 -25.05 -1.65
CA ARG A 732 44.29 -24.38 -1.22
C ARG A 732 43.87 -23.21 -2.12
N ILE A 733 44.78 -22.68 -2.93
CA ILE A 733 44.57 -21.46 -3.74
C ILE A 733 44.56 -21.78 -5.25
N ASN A 734 45.29 -22.80 -5.69
CA ASN A 734 45.41 -23.12 -7.11
C ASN A 734 44.30 -24.05 -7.60
N HIS A 735 43.60 -23.64 -8.66
CA HIS A 735 42.67 -24.50 -9.37
C HIS A 735 43.40 -25.55 -10.24
N PRO A 736 42.84 -26.78 -10.39
CA PRO A 736 41.61 -27.24 -9.77
C PRO A 736 41.78 -27.54 -8.28
N ILE A 737 40.87 -27.04 -7.44
CA ILE A 737 40.92 -27.27 -5.99
C ILE A 737 40.56 -28.74 -5.72
N SER A 738 41.25 -29.35 -4.76
CA SER A 738 41.01 -30.73 -4.35
C SER A 738 39.52 -30.97 -4.02
N PRO A 739 38.86 -31.99 -4.61
CA PRO A 739 37.50 -32.38 -4.23
C PRO A 739 37.37 -32.74 -2.74
N ILE A 740 38.47 -33.18 -2.13
CA ILE A 740 38.53 -33.52 -0.70
C ILE A 740 38.54 -32.25 0.15
N LEU A 741 39.30 -31.22 -0.23
CA LEU A 741 39.23 -29.90 0.42
C LEU A 741 37.83 -29.29 0.30
N MET A 742 37.24 -29.37 -0.89
CA MET A 742 35.87 -28.93 -1.10
C MET A 742 34.87 -29.70 -0.24
N SER A 743 35.13 -30.97 0.08
CA SER A 743 34.25 -31.77 0.94
C SER A 743 34.11 -31.27 2.38
N PHE A 744 35.05 -30.47 2.87
CA PHE A 744 34.95 -29.87 4.20
C PHE A 744 34.03 -28.64 4.23
N ILE A 745 33.85 -27.93 3.12
CA ILE A 745 33.26 -26.58 3.11
C ILE A 745 32.10 -26.42 2.13
N ALA A 746 32.01 -27.26 1.10
CA ALA A 746 30.93 -27.19 0.11
C ALA A 746 29.53 -27.27 0.77
N GLN A 747 29.44 -27.86 1.97
CA GLN A 747 28.21 -27.89 2.78
C GLN A 747 27.77 -26.52 3.33
N SER A 748 28.67 -25.55 3.50
CA SER A 748 28.34 -24.21 3.99
C SER A 748 28.02 -23.21 2.89
N ILE A 749 28.15 -23.61 1.62
CA ILE A 749 27.95 -22.78 0.42
C ILE A 749 27.19 -23.56 -0.67
N THR A 750 26.26 -24.42 -0.26
CA THR A 750 25.59 -25.36 -1.17
C THR A 750 24.71 -24.66 -2.20
N GLU A 751 23.99 -23.62 -1.77
CA GLU A 751 23.13 -22.81 -2.65
C GLU A 751 23.96 -22.07 -3.71
N GLU A 752 25.09 -21.46 -3.32
CA GLU A 752 25.98 -20.75 -4.24
C GLU A 752 26.65 -21.71 -5.24
N ILE A 753 27.02 -22.93 -4.81
CA ILE A 753 27.53 -23.98 -5.70
C ILE A 753 26.45 -24.43 -6.70
N GLU A 754 25.21 -24.62 -6.23
CA GLU A 754 24.09 -25.04 -7.07
C GLU A 754 23.79 -24.00 -8.16
N ILE A 755 23.64 -22.74 -7.75
CA ILE A 755 23.34 -21.63 -8.65
C ILE A 755 24.48 -21.43 -9.66
N SER A 756 25.73 -21.37 -9.18
CA SER A 756 26.90 -21.20 -10.04
C SER A 756 27.05 -22.36 -11.03
N SER A 757 26.83 -23.61 -10.60
CA SER A 757 26.97 -24.78 -11.47
C SER A 757 25.89 -24.84 -12.56
N ARG A 758 24.65 -24.45 -12.26
CA ARG A 758 23.57 -24.33 -13.25
C ARG A 758 23.90 -23.27 -14.30
N PHE A 759 24.30 -22.09 -13.85
CA PHE A 759 24.68 -20.98 -14.73
C PHE A 759 25.82 -21.38 -15.69
N VAL A 760 26.92 -21.92 -15.15
CA VAL A 760 28.08 -22.35 -15.96
C VAL A 760 27.70 -23.47 -16.93
N ARG A 761 26.85 -24.41 -16.52
CA ARG A 761 26.42 -25.51 -17.40
C ARG A 761 25.56 -25.03 -18.56
N GLN A 762 24.61 -24.14 -18.31
CA GLN A 762 23.77 -23.56 -19.36
C GLN A 762 24.62 -22.76 -20.35
N PHE A 763 25.60 -22.01 -19.83
CA PHE A 763 26.58 -21.31 -20.63
C PHE A 763 27.40 -22.25 -21.53
N ILE A 764 27.90 -23.36 -20.98
CA ILE A 764 28.71 -24.34 -21.71
C ILE A 764 27.91 -25.05 -22.81
N ASN A 765 26.65 -25.36 -22.55
CA ASN A 765 25.79 -26.08 -23.49
C ASN A 765 25.09 -25.18 -24.51
N PHE A 766 25.31 -23.86 -24.44
CA PHE A 766 24.72 -22.92 -25.38
C PHE A 766 25.23 -23.18 -26.80
N LYS A 767 24.30 -23.38 -27.73
CA LYS A 767 24.59 -23.61 -29.15
C LYS A 767 24.14 -22.41 -29.96
N PHE A 768 25.04 -21.88 -30.78
CA PHE A 768 24.69 -20.86 -31.77
C PHE A 768 23.71 -21.45 -32.80
N HIS A 769 22.64 -20.72 -33.11
CA HIS A 769 21.74 -21.04 -34.21
C HIS A 769 22.40 -20.67 -35.55
N GLU A 770 23.26 -21.54 -36.09
CA GLU A 770 23.71 -21.43 -37.48
C GLU A 770 23.14 -22.56 -38.35
N GLU A 771 22.25 -22.19 -39.28
CA GLU A 771 21.97 -22.98 -40.47
C GLU A 771 23.13 -22.84 -41.44
N LYS A 772 24.18 -23.67 -41.31
CA LYS A 772 24.98 -24.21 -42.43
C LYS A 772 26.03 -25.22 -41.97
N GLU A 773 25.99 -26.38 -42.61
CA GLU A 773 26.63 -27.65 -42.24
C GLU A 773 28.18 -27.73 -42.20
N ASN A 774 28.98 -26.66 -42.29
CA ASN A 774 30.43 -26.88 -42.48
C ASN A 774 31.42 -25.84 -41.91
N GLN A 775 31.10 -25.13 -40.82
CA GLN A 775 32.12 -24.37 -40.08
C GLN A 775 32.25 -24.89 -38.66
N GLN A 776 33.50 -24.96 -38.19
CA GLN A 776 33.89 -25.51 -36.89
C GLN A 776 32.98 -24.94 -35.79
N LYS A 777 32.42 -25.82 -34.94
CA LYS A 777 31.66 -25.44 -33.75
C LYS A 777 32.47 -24.42 -32.93
N GLN A 778 32.23 -23.13 -33.11
CA GLN A 778 32.74 -22.12 -32.20
C GLN A 778 31.90 -22.22 -30.94
N THR A 779 32.49 -22.69 -29.85
CA THR A 779 31.86 -22.66 -28.53
C THR A 779 32.18 -21.31 -27.88
N ILE A 780 31.28 -20.77 -27.02
CA ILE A 780 31.52 -19.51 -26.30
C ILE A 780 32.82 -19.58 -25.47
N PHE A 781 33.30 -20.79 -25.18
CA PHE A 781 34.60 -21.04 -24.59
C PHE A 781 35.77 -20.32 -25.27
N ASN A 782 35.72 -20.12 -26.59
CA ASN A 782 36.77 -19.40 -27.33
C ASN A 782 36.73 -17.88 -27.12
N LEU A 783 35.68 -17.35 -26.49
CA LEU A 783 35.53 -15.92 -26.19
C LEU A 783 36.16 -15.54 -24.85
N LEU A 784 36.53 -16.50 -23.99
CA LEU A 784 37.16 -16.21 -22.70
C LEU A 784 38.64 -15.83 -22.85
N HIS A 785 39.07 -14.78 -22.15
CA HIS A 785 40.41 -14.21 -22.25
C HIS A 785 41.52 -15.18 -21.77
N ASP A 786 41.22 -16.05 -20.81
CA ASP A 786 42.07 -17.19 -20.38
C ASP A 786 41.22 -18.46 -20.28
N THR A 787 41.17 -19.19 -21.39
CA THR A 787 40.38 -20.42 -21.53
C THR A 787 40.87 -21.53 -20.60
N HIS A 788 42.17 -21.56 -20.25
CA HIS A 788 42.74 -22.60 -19.40
C HIS A 788 42.40 -22.38 -17.92
N LEU A 789 42.55 -21.14 -17.42
CA LEU A 789 42.21 -20.82 -16.04
C LEU A 789 40.71 -20.98 -15.76
N SER A 790 39.87 -20.47 -16.68
CA SER A 790 38.41 -20.57 -16.58
C SER A 790 37.96 -22.04 -16.58
N PHE A 791 38.58 -22.89 -17.40
CA PHE A 791 38.28 -24.32 -17.44
C PHE A 791 38.65 -25.02 -16.12
N LYS A 792 39.80 -24.68 -15.52
CA LYS A 792 40.22 -25.21 -14.20
C LYS A 792 39.29 -24.77 -13.07
N LEU A 793 38.79 -23.54 -13.12
CA LEU A 793 37.79 -23.02 -12.20
C LEU A 793 36.47 -23.80 -12.30
N PHE A 794 35.95 -24.00 -13.52
CA PHE A 794 34.71 -24.75 -13.74
C PHE A 794 34.82 -26.20 -13.31
N ILE A 795 36.00 -26.82 -13.48
CA ILE A 795 36.26 -28.16 -12.93
C ILE A 795 36.20 -28.17 -11.41
N SER A 796 36.73 -27.15 -10.75
CA SER A 796 36.65 -27.04 -9.28
C SER A 796 35.20 -26.89 -8.81
N LEU A 797 34.41 -26.09 -9.51
CA LEU A 797 32.98 -25.91 -9.24
C LEU A 797 32.16 -27.18 -9.54
N ALA A 798 32.46 -27.87 -10.65
CA ALA A 798 31.77 -29.10 -11.02
C ALA A 798 32.04 -30.24 -10.03
N PHE A 799 33.26 -30.31 -9.48
CA PHE A 799 33.64 -31.33 -8.51
C PHE A 799 33.40 -30.94 -7.05
N SER A 800 33.10 -29.68 -6.73
CA SER A 800 32.71 -29.29 -5.37
C SER A 800 31.37 -29.94 -4.97
N GLY A 801 30.40 -29.97 -5.88
CA GLY A 801 29.09 -30.58 -5.65
C GLY A 801 29.10 -32.09 -5.50
N ILE A 802 30.21 -32.80 -5.77
CA ILE A 802 30.31 -34.24 -5.46
C ILE A 802 30.14 -34.48 -3.96
N SER A 803 30.61 -33.53 -3.15
CA SER A 803 30.75 -33.67 -1.70
C SER A 803 29.55 -33.16 -0.88
N VAL A 804 28.55 -32.60 -1.55
CA VAL A 804 27.35 -32.00 -0.96
C VAL A 804 26.25 -33.05 -0.74
N PRO A 805 25.52 -33.03 0.38
CA PRO A 805 24.43 -33.99 0.63
C PRO A 805 23.13 -33.67 -0.14
N GLU A 806 22.95 -32.45 -0.62
CA GLU A 806 21.72 -31.96 -1.26
C GLU A 806 21.60 -32.40 -2.72
N TRP A 807 20.46 -33.02 -3.05
CA TRP A 807 20.21 -33.63 -4.37
C TRP A 807 20.33 -32.64 -5.53
N SER A 808 19.72 -31.46 -5.40
CA SER A 808 19.63 -30.45 -6.45
C SER A 808 21.01 -29.91 -6.85
N THR A 809 21.89 -29.74 -5.86
CA THR A 809 23.28 -29.29 -6.03
C THR A 809 24.17 -30.37 -6.65
N VAL A 810 24.04 -31.62 -6.19
CA VAL A 810 24.83 -32.75 -6.74
C VAL A 810 24.43 -33.01 -8.20
N GLU A 811 23.14 -32.94 -8.52
CA GLU A 811 22.65 -33.13 -9.88
C GLU A 811 23.22 -32.09 -10.85
N SER A 812 23.16 -30.79 -10.49
CA SER A 812 23.67 -29.72 -11.35
C SER A 812 25.19 -29.82 -11.56
N CYS A 813 25.94 -30.13 -10.50
CA CYS A 813 27.40 -30.24 -10.54
C CYS A 813 27.90 -31.46 -11.31
N ILE A 814 27.28 -32.64 -11.13
CA ILE A 814 27.66 -33.85 -11.88
C ILE A 814 27.33 -33.68 -13.37
N GLN A 815 26.20 -33.06 -13.69
CA GLN A 815 25.85 -32.80 -15.08
C GLN A 815 26.84 -31.81 -15.71
N LEU A 816 27.22 -30.75 -14.99
CA LEU A 816 28.27 -29.82 -15.41
C LEU A 816 29.61 -30.56 -15.65
N ALA A 817 30.00 -31.46 -14.74
CA ALA A 817 31.21 -32.27 -14.88
C ALA A 817 31.17 -33.15 -16.14
N CYS A 818 30.05 -33.83 -16.39
CA CYS A 818 29.87 -34.62 -17.60
C CYS A 818 29.99 -33.77 -18.86
N ASP A 819 29.35 -32.61 -18.91
CA ASP A 819 29.39 -31.71 -20.07
C ASP A 819 30.82 -31.18 -20.32
N LEU A 820 31.54 -30.75 -19.28
CA LEU A 820 32.95 -30.35 -19.35
C LEU A 820 33.86 -31.49 -19.86
N LEU A 821 33.67 -32.71 -19.35
CA LEU A 821 34.43 -33.89 -19.79
C LEU A 821 34.12 -34.24 -21.25
N THR A 822 32.89 -34.05 -21.73
CA THR A 822 32.57 -34.27 -23.15
C THR A 822 33.27 -33.27 -24.07
N ILE A 823 33.40 -32.01 -23.64
CA ILE A 823 34.12 -30.97 -24.40
C ILE A 823 35.60 -31.33 -24.55
N LEU A 824 36.23 -31.85 -23.48
CA LEU A 824 37.60 -32.37 -23.53
C LEU A 824 37.76 -33.55 -24.49
N THR A 825 36.73 -34.41 -24.65
CA THR A 825 36.81 -35.58 -25.54
C THR A 825 36.57 -35.28 -27.01
N HIS A 826 35.69 -34.34 -27.34
CA HIS A 826 35.09 -34.27 -28.68
C HIS A 826 35.26 -32.93 -29.40
N GLU A 827 35.48 -31.81 -28.71
CA GLU A 827 35.29 -30.49 -29.31
C GLU A 827 36.54 -29.60 -29.35
N ASN A 828 37.46 -29.69 -28.38
CA ASN A 828 38.65 -28.81 -28.35
C ASN A 828 39.98 -29.57 -28.45
N LYS A 829 40.69 -29.38 -29.57
CA LYS A 829 42.08 -29.88 -29.78
C LYS A 829 43.16 -29.03 -29.12
N THR A 830 42.80 -27.86 -28.57
CA THR A 830 43.74 -26.85 -28.03
C THR A 830 44.06 -27.05 -26.55
N ILE A 831 43.18 -27.72 -25.80
CA ILE A 831 43.35 -27.94 -24.36
C ILE A 831 43.87 -29.36 -24.14
N ASP A 832 45.11 -29.49 -23.64
CA ASP A 832 45.66 -30.78 -23.27
C ASP A 832 44.97 -31.31 -22.01
N SER A 833 44.17 -32.36 -22.17
CA SER A 833 43.44 -33.02 -21.07
C SER A 833 44.36 -33.48 -19.93
N LEU A 834 45.63 -33.79 -20.21
CA LEU A 834 46.62 -34.23 -19.22
C LEU A 834 47.15 -33.11 -18.32
N ILE A 835 47.00 -31.84 -18.73
CA ILE A 835 47.45 -30.66 -17.95
C ILE A 835 46.39 -30.24 -16.92
N ILE A 836 45.13 -30.60 -17.16
CA ILE A 836 44.00 -30.16 -16.34
C ILE A 836 43.53 -31.27 -15.38
N LEU A 837 43.44 -32.52 -15.87
CA LEU A 837 43.11 -33.70 -15.07
C LEU A 837 44.40 -34.51 -14.86
N ASP A 838 45.22 -34.06 -13.92
CA ASP A 838 46.46 -34.75 -13.57
C ASP A 838 46.18 -36.04 -12.77
N ASP A 839 47.22 -36.87 -12.62
CA ASP A 839 47.10 -38.16 -11.90
C ASP A 839 46.69 -37.95 -10.43
N LYS A 840 46.98 -36.77 -9.84
CA LYS A 840 46.62 -36.38 -8.47
C LYS A 840 45.12 -36.11 -8.33
N LEU A 841 44.55 -35.24 -9.16
CA LEU A 841 43.13 -34.90 -9.13
C LEU A 841 42.27 -36.12 -9.43
N LEU A 842 42.69 -36.97 -10.38
CA LEU A 842 42.00 -38.22 -10.70
C LEU A 842 42.01 -39.19 -9.51
N PHE A 843 43.10 -39.27 -8.75
CA PHE A 843 43.16 -40.03 -7.51
C PHE A 843 42.18 -39.46 -6.47
N GLU A 844 42.19 -38.15 -6.23
CA GLU A 844 41.34 -37.50 -5.24
C GLU A 844 39.84 -37.58 -5.55
N ILE A 845 39.44 -37.54 -6.83
CA ILE A 845 38.04 -37.76 -7.25
C ILE A 845 37.58 -39.17 -6.87
N ASN A 846 38.39 -40.19 -7.18
CA ASN A 846 38.05 -41.59 -6.84
C ASN A 846 38.01 -41.80 -5.32
N VAL A 847 38.92 -41.17 -4.58
CA VAL A 847 38.95 -41.19 -3.12
C VAL A 847 37.68 -40.54 -2.54
N CYS A 848 37.33 -39.33 -2.98
CA CYS A 848 36.16 -38.60 -2.50
C CYS A 848 34.86 -39.38 -2.77
N LEU A 849 34.72 -39.98 -3.95
CA LEU A 849 33.56 -40.82 -4.28
C LEU A 849 33.48 -42.05 -3.35
N LEU A 850 34.59 -42.76 -3.11
CA LEU A 850 34.61 -43.91 -2.20
C LEU A 850 34.27 -43.52 -0.76
N LEU A 851 34.73 -42.36 -0.29
CA LEU A 851 34.42 -41.84 1.03
C LEU A 851 32.92 -41.52 1.17
N ILE A 852 32.29 -40.92 0.16
CA ILE A 852 30.84 -40.68 0.16
C ILE A 852 30.07 -42.00 0.20
N LEU A 853 30.49 -42.98 -0.60
CA LEU A 853 29.90 -44.33 -0.60
C LEU A 853 30.09 -45.05 0.76
N SER A 854 31.06 -44.65 1.59
CA SER A 854 31.31 -45.27 2.89
C SER A 854 30.50 -44.70 4.06
N LYS A 855 29.80 -43.55 3.93
CA LYS A 855 29.14 -42.82 5.04
C LYS A 855 27.89 -43.50 5.68
N GLY A 856 27.71 -44.81 5.55
CA GLY A 856 26.76 -45.61 6.35
C GLY A 856 25.26 -45.47 6.01
N VAL A 857 24.83 -44.43 5.30
CA VAL A 857 23.46 -44.26 4.80
C VAL A 857 23.44 -44.48 3.29
N PRO A 858 22.60 -45.38 2.74
CA PRO A 858 22.52 -45.56 1.30
C PRO A 858 22.03 -44.27 0.64
N PRO A 859 22.77 -43.68 -0.30
CA PRO A 859 22.32 -42.48 -1.00
C PRO A 859 21.06 -42.81 -1.81
N PRO A 860 20.13 -41.86 -1.99
CA PRO A 860 18.98 -41.99 -2.86
C PRO A 860 19.33 -42.62 -4.21
N GLN A 861 18.46 -43.50 -4.73
CA GLN A 861 18.72 -44.20 -6.01
C GLN A 861 19.03 -43.24 -7.17
N ARG A 862 18.48 -42.01 -7.13
CA ARG A 862 18.76 -40.95 -8.09
C ARG A 862 20.22 -40.46 -8.05
N LEU A 863 20.84 -40.36 -6.87
CA LEU A 863 22.27 -40.03 -6.69
C LEU A 863 23.18 -41.10 -7.27
N ILE A 864 22.83 -42.37 -7.05
CA ILE A 864 23.58 -43.51 -7.59
C ILE A 864 23.62 -43.46 -9.12
N ILE A 865 22.52 -43.08 -9.77
CA ILE A 865 22.45 -42.90 -11.22
C ILE A 865 23.41 -41.81 -11.69
N LYS A 866 23.50 -40.68 -10.98
CA LYS A 866 24.39 -39.56 -11.33
C LYS A 866 25.87 -39.90 -11.14
N TYR A 867 26.25 -40.56 -10.05
CA TYR A 867 27.62 -41.05 -9.92
C TYR A 867 27.98 -42.09 -11.00
N ALA A 868 27.03 -42.93 -11.41
CA ALA A 868 27.23 -43.86 -12.52
C ALA A 868 27.42 -43.15 -13.88
N GLU A 869 26.71 -42.04 -14.13
CA GLU A 869 26.94 -41.17 -15.30
C GLU A 869 28.36 -40.58 -15.30
N LEU A 870 28.84 -40.09 -14.15
CA LEU A 870 30.20 -39.55 -14.01
C LEU A 870 31.28 -40.62 -14.28
N TYR A 871 31.14 -41.83 -13.72
CA TYR A 871 32.07 -42.93 -13.99
C TYR A 871 32.12 -43.30 -15.47
N CYS A 872 30.96 -43.36 -16.14
CA CYS A 872 30.90 -43.58 -17.58
C CYS A 872 31.62 -42.49 -18.38
N SER A 873 31.52 -41.22 -17.96
CA SER A 873 32.19 -40.09 -18.61
C SER A 873 33.71 -40.10 -18.41
N LEU A 874 34.19 -40.36 -17.18
CA LEU A 874 35.63 -40.44 -16.89
C LEU A 874 36.29 -41.64 -17.61
N ALA A 875 35.60 -42.77 -17.70
CA ALA A 875 36.09 -43.98 -18.39
C ALA A 875 36.34 -43.76 -19.90
N LYS A 876 35.68 -42.78 -20.53
CA LYS A 876 35.93 -42.42 -21.93
C LYS A 876 37.26 -41.70 -22.13
N LEU A 877 37.72 -40.93 -21.14
CA LEU A 877 38.94 -40.12 -21.21
C LEU A 877 40.18 -40.89 -20.77
N PHE A 878 40.11 -41.55 -19.60
CA PHE A 878 41.27 -42.19 -18.98
C PHE A 878 41.01 -43.65 -18.62
N PRO A 879 40.63 -44.51 -19.60
CA PRO A 879 40.28 -45.89 -19.31
C PRO A 879 41.39 -46.60 -18.53
N TYR A 880 42.60 -46.67 -19.06
CA TYR A 880 43.66 -47.45 -18.41
C TYR A 880 44.17 -46.87 -17.08
N LYS A 881 44.30 -45.54 -16.95
CA LYS A 881 44.90 -44.91 -15.75
C LYS A 881 43.94 -44.89 -14.55
N GLN A 882 42.70 -44.50 -14.78
CA GLN A 882 41.69 -44.42 -13.71
C GLN A 882 41.43 -45.79 -13.09
N PHE A 883 41.46 -46.86 -13.91
CA PHE A 883 41.18 -48.22 -13.45
C PHE A 883 42.31 -48.78 -12.61
N VAL A 884 43.56 -48.47 -12.96
CA VAL A 884 44.73 -48.86 -12.16
C VAL A 884 44.72 -48.13 -10.81
N LEU A 885 44.37 -46.84 -10.79
CA LEU A 885 44.23 -46.06 -9.55
C LEU A 885 43.10 -46.60 -8.67
N LEU A 886 41.90 -46.82 -9.22
CA LEU A 886 40.77 -47.35 -8.46
C LEU A 886 41.06 -48.77 -7.93
N SER A 887 41.72 -49.62 -8.73
CA SER A 887 42.14 -50.97 -8.31
C SER A 887 43.17 -50.94 -7.19
N PHE A 888 44.07 -49.96 -7.22
CA PHE A 888 45.07 -49.76 -6.17
C PHE A 888 44.44 -49.24 -4.87
N ILE A 889 43.58 -48.21 -4.96
CA ILE A 889 42.87 -47.64 -3.81
C ILE A 889 42.01 -48.70 -3.11
N THR A 890 41.35 -49.58 -3.87
CA THR A 890 40.52 -50.67 -3.33
C THR A 890 41.32 -51.89 -2.85
N GLY A 891 42.65 -51.90 -3.05
CA GLY A 891 43.56 -52.97 -2.60
C GLY A 891 43.58 -54.22 -3.49
N ASN A 892 43.01 -54.17 -4.70
CA ASN A 892 43.00 -55.29 -5.65
C ASN A 892 44.36 -55.52 -6.33
N ILE A 893 45.19 -54.48 -6.41
CA ILE A 893 46.54 -54.54 -6.98
C ILE A 893 47.51 -53.92 -5.97
N HIS A 894 48.56 -54.65 -5.60
CA HIS A 894 49.57 -54.17 -4.65
C HIS A 894 50.71 -53.36 -5.29
N THR A 895 50.84 -53.41 -6.61
CA THR A 895 51.92 -52.76 -7.36
C THR A 895 51.39 -52.04 -8.59
N ILE A 896 51.46 -50.72 -8.60
CA ILE A 896 51.34 -49.90 -9.82
C ILE A 896 52.76 -49.72 -10.42
N ASN A 897 52.84 -49.45 -11.72
CA ASN A 897 54.08 -49.00 -12.40
C ASN A 897 54.86 -47.97 -11.55
N GLN A 898 56.18 -48.17 -11.42
CA GLN A 898 57.08 -47.39 -10.57
C GLN A 898 57.00 -45.88 -10.85
N GLU A 899 56.76 -45.47 -12.10
CA GLU A 899 56.62 -44.06 -12.47
C GLU A 899 55.39 -43.41 -11.81
N TYR A 900 54.26 -44.11 -11.79
CA TYR A 900 53.04 -43.65 -11.11
C TYR A 900 53.18 -43.72 -9.60
N LYS A 901 53.84 -44.77 -9.08
CA LYS A 901 54.11 -44.90 -7.65
C LYS A 901 54.94 -43.72 -7.15
N LEU A 902 55.94 -43.29 -7.92
CA LEU A 902 56.76 -42.11 -7.60
C LEU A 902 55.91 -40.81 -7.62
N LYS A 903 55.04 -40.62 -8.61
CA LYS A 903 54.12 -39.45 -8.67
C LYS A 903 53.09 -39.44 -7.54
N LEU A 904 52.57 -40.59 -7.13
CA LEU A 904 51.62 -40.71 -6.02
C LEU A 904 52.29 -40.52 -4.65
N ILE A 905 53.54 -40.97 -4.48
CA ILE A 905 54.33 -40.75 -3.25
C ILE A 905 54.69 -39.26 -3.08
N GLN A 906 54.76 -38.50 -4.17
CA GLN A 906 54.96 -37.04 -4.13
C GLN A 906 53.72 -36.28 -3.62
N ILE A 907 52.57 -36.93 -3.49
CA ILE A 907 51.36 -36.33 -2.91
C ILE A 907 51.43 -36.51 -1.38
N PRO A 908 51.56 -35.43 -0.59
CA PRO A 908 51.84 -35.50 0.85
C PRO A 908 50.82 -36.34 1.66
N HIS A 909 49.57 -36.31 1.23
CA HIS A 909 48.41 -36.89 1.92
C HIS A 909 47.91 -38.22 1.35
N CYS A 910 48.51 -38.71 0.26
CA CYS A 910 48.04 -39.92 -0.44
C CYS A 910 48.01 -41.17 0.47
N ASN A 911 49.05 -41.35 1.29
CA ASN A 911 49.12 -42.49 2.23
C ASN A 911 48.01 -42.43 3.29
N ILE A 912 47.72 -41.24 3.82
CA ILE A 912 46.69 -41.01 4.84
C ILE A 912 45.30 -41.31 4.25
N LEU A 913 45.03 -40.83 3.03
CA LEU A 913 43.76 -41.09 2.33
C LEU A 913 43.56 -42.58 2.00
N ILE A 914 44.62 -43.28 1.57
CA ILE A 914 44.56 -44.72 1.35
C ILE A 914 44.25 -45.44 2.65
N GLU A 915 44.89 -45.04 3.76
CA GLU A 915 44.65 -45.63 5.08
C GLU A 915 43.18 -45.46 5.51
N ILE A 916 42.63 -44.24 5.38
CA ILE A 916 41.22 -43.95 5.68
C ILE A 916 40.28 -44.81 4.84
N ILE A 917 40.54 -44.94 3.53
CA ILE A 917 39.70 -45.79 2.66
C ILE A 917 39.85 -47.26 3.04
N THR A 918 41.05 -47.74 3.35
CA THR A 918 41.23 -49.13 3.77
C THR A 918 40.49 -49.43 5.07
N ASP A 919 40.42 -48.47 6.00
CA ASP A 919 39.61 -48.54 7.22
C ASP A 919 38.12 -48.65 6.86
N CYS A 920 37.63 -47.83 5.92
CA CYS A 920 36.24 -47.90 5.43
C CYS A 920 35.90 -49.20 4.70
N LEU A 921 36.86 -49.79 3.99
CA LEU A 921 36.64 -51.00 3.17
C LEU A 921 36.76 -52.30 3.97
N CYS A 922 37.11 -52.27 5.28
CA CYS A 922 37.41 -53.46 6.08
C CYS A 922 36.31 -54.54 6.09
N TYR A 923 35.06 -54.17 5.80
CA TYR A 923 33.90 -55.08 5.75
C TYR A 923 33.65 -55.75 4.38
N THR A 924 34.42 -55.41 3.34
CA THR A 924 34.28 -55.97 1.99
C THR A 924 35.42 -56.93 1.66
N SER A 925 35.11 -58.08 1.04
CA SER A 925 36.12 -59.03 0.57
C SER A 925 36.85 -58.52 -0.68
N LEU A 926 38.08 -58.99 -0.90
CA LEU A 926 38.85 -58.68 -2.12
C LEU A 926 38.11 -59.06 -3.41
N ALA A 927 37.33 -60.15 -3.38
CA ALA A 927 36.52 -60.58 -4.53
C ALA A 927 35.40 -59.59 -4.86
N GLU A 928 34.72 -59.05 -3.85
CA GLU A 928 33.66 -58.05 -4.01
C GLU A 928 34.21 -56.71 -4.48
N ARG A 929 35.36 -56.28 -3.94
CA ARG A 929 36.08 -55.10 -4.40
C ARG A 929 36.52 -55.24 -5.85
N ALA A 930 37.08 -56.39 -6.23
CA ALA A 930 37.47 -56.68 -7.61
C ALA A 930 36.26 -56.71 -8.54
N HIS A 931 35.13 -57.25 -8.10
CA HIS A 931 33.88 -57.27 -8.88
C HIS A 931 33.31 -55.86 -9.09
N PHE A 932 33.28 -55.04 -8.03
CA PHE A 932 32.84 -53.64 -8.11
C PHE A 932 33.69 -52.86 -9.11
N VAL A 933 35.01 -52.93 -8.98
CA VAL A 933 35.95 -52.28 -9.91
C VAL A 933 35.67 -52.77 -11.32
N THR A 934 35.66 -54.09 -11.56
CA THR A 934 35.46 -54.67 -12.90
C THR A 934 34.17 -54.20 -13.58
N ILE A 935 33.08 -53.98 -12.84
CA ILE A 935 31.81 -53.53 -13.43
C ILE A 935 31.83 -52.01 -13.70
N VAL A 936 32.29 -51.19 -12.75
CA VAL A 936 32.28 -49.72 -12.88
C VAL A 936 33.32 -49.24 -13.90
N THR A 937 34.38 -50.03 -14.13
CA THR A 937 35.46 -49.69 -15.07
C THR A 937 35.26 -50.24 -16.47
N LYS A 938 34.15 -50.92 -16.77
CA LYS A 938 34.00 -51.57 -18.08
C LYS A 938 33.42 -50.57 -19.10
N PRO A 939 34.15 -50.27 -20.21
CA PRO A 939 33.84 -49.15 -21.10
C PRO A 939 32.50 -49.27 -21.85
N PHE A 940 31.93 -50.48 -21.94
CA PHE A 940 30.69 -50.77 -22.68
C PHE A 940 29.64 -51.45 -21.80
N VAL A 941 29.47 -50.97 -20.56
CA VAL A 941 28.45 -51.48 -19.64
C VAL A 941 27.25 -50.54 -19.60
N SER A 942 26.06 -51.12 -19.62
CA SER A 942 24.83 -50.35 -19.48
C SER A 942 24.78 -49.66 -18.12
N LEU A 943 24.27 -48.43 -18.09
CA LEU A 943 24.11 -47.65 -16.86
C LEU A 943 23.47 -48.48 -15.73
N ASN A 944 22.44 -49.28 -16.07
CA ASN A 944 21.76 -50.18 -15.13
C ASN A 944 22.72 -51.15 -14.39
N LYS A 945 23.74 -51.67 -15.07
CA LYS A 945 24.72 -52.59 -14.48
C LYS A 945 25.72 -51.85 -13.58
N VAL A 946 26.12 -50.63 -13.96
CA VAL A 946 26.98 -49.77 -13.13
C VAL A 946 26.22 -49.38 -11.86
N THR A 947 24.98 -48.92 -11.99
CA THR A 947 24.09 -48.57 -10.87
C THR A 947 23.87 -49.76 -9.95
N SER A 948 23.60 -50.96 -10.49
CA SER A 948 23.44 -52.17 -9.66
C SER A 948 24.72 -52.54 -8.91
N SER A 949 25.88 -52.37 -9.54
CA SER A 949 27.18 -52.64 -8.91
C SER A 949 27.47 -51.69 -7.75
N ILE A 950 27.28 -50.38 -7.96
CA ILE A 950 27.42 -49.37 -6.89
C ILE A 950 26.45 -49.68 -5.75
N THR A 951 25.18 -49.95 -6.04
CA THR A 951 24.16 -50.28 -5.03
C THR A 951 24.53 -51.53 -4.22
N THR A 952 25.10 -52.54 -4.88
CA THR A 952 25.53 -53.80 -4.23
C THR A 952 26.73 -53.55 -3.34
N PHE A 953 27.73 -52.81 -3.82
CA PHE A 953 28.93 -52.46 -3.06
C PHE A 953 28.59 -51.64 -1.80
N MET A 954 27.66 -50.69 -1.89
CA MET A 954 27.14 -49.92 -0.74
C MET A 954 26.55 -50.80 0.36
N ARG A 955 25.74 -51.80 -0.01
CA ARG A 955 25.12 -52.72 0.97
C ARG A 955 26.17 -53.53 1.73
N LEU A 956 27.29 -53.85 1.07
CA LEU A 956 28.39 -54.60 1.67
C LEU A 956 29.27 -53.73 2.58
N LEU A 957 29.26 -52.41 2.40
CA LEU A 957 29.94 -51.44 3.28
C LEU A 957 29.14 -51.11 4.55
N SER A 958 27.84 -51.45 4.58
CA SER A 958 26.96 -51.15 5.71
C SER A 958 27.14 -52.20 6.83
N PRO A 959 27.20 -51.81 8.13
CA PRO A 959 27.30 -52.78 9.22
C PRO A 959 26.06 -53.70 9.26
N PRO A 960 26.20 -54.98 9.64
CA PRO A 960 25.06 -55.90 9.71
C PRO A 960 24.04 -55.40 10.75
N PRO A 961 22.72 -55.53 10.49
CA PRO A 961 21.72 -55.20 11.49
C PRO A 961 21.93 -56.05 12.76
N PRO A 962 21.69 -55.50 13.96
CA PRO A 962 21.87 -56.26 15.19
C PRO A 962 20.96 -57.50 15.18
N PRO A 963 21.42 -58.65 15.71
CA PRO A 963 20.68 -59.89 15.64
C PRO A 963 19.35 -59.77 16.42
N LEU A 964 18.24 -60.12 15.75
CA LEU A 964 16.92 -60.24 16.37
C LEU A 964 17.01 -61.17 17.59
N GLN A 965 16.83 -60.61 18.80
CA GLN A 965 16.60 -61.42 19.99
C GLN A 965 15.27 -62.16 19.84
N LYS A 966 15.34 -63.48 19.84
CA LYS A 966 14.17 -64.36 20.00
C LYS A 966 13.51 -64.04 21.33
N LEU A 967 12.29 -63.52 21.30
CA LEU A 967 11.39 -63.54 22.46
C LEU A 967 10.92 -64.99 22.66
N GLU A 968 11.61 -65.70 23.54
CA GLU A 968 11.06 -66.87 24.22
C GLU A 968 10.00 -66.43 25.24
N LYS A 969 8.98 -67.26 25.37
CA LYS A 969 7.79 -67.11 26.23
C LYS A 969 8.11 -66.65 27.67
N LEU A 970 7.44 -65.60 28.12
CA LEU A 970 6.57 -65.58 29.30
C LEU A 970 5.66 -64.36 29.28
#